data_AF-A0A8J8G1T6-F1
#
_entry.id   AF-A0A8J8G1T6-F1
#
_cell.length_a   1.000
_cell.length_b   1.000
_cell.length_c   1.000
_cell.angle_alpha   90.00
_cell.angle_beta   90.00
_cell.angle_gamma   90.00
#
_symmetry.space_group_name_H-M   'P 1'
#
loop_
_entity.id
_entity.type
_entity.pdbx_description
1 polymer ?
#
loop_
_entity_poly.entity_id
_entity_poly.type
_entity_poly.pdbx_seq_one_letter_code
_entity_poly.pdbx_strand_id
1 'polypeptide(L)'
;MSIKTNKYTFRGISIFLVFILILTSFQSSSFKQLSADSLSLDKENPIHYLLKNYVEDFDRHFILPQEYDYHIQPYVLDLDGDQVLEAIIIGYDDNTGTAAIFLYQNDGIVENWPVELFLNTNNIEVVGKIDLNGGSEHGFILRYTTVLEGNYTTSFVAIKEDRQIEPNFSISLNGSFNQGTIYFDLNKDGEEELALLGHDGLMRILDLEGNDFTNWPIQIPENESTKFIPPVIEDINKDDEYDVIVCTDTGMVYAWNLNGSLVKGFPFRIPVNYFLEGEEFRTHPLVDDFNNDGKKELSIASTFGYLYIMALEPPNSTFWDIAIPSVVYSSTHAVSYDIDNDGYHEIIQSLPNGLIVLRLTTELEVVFYIPSETNVNGFPAIADIDSDNKAEIIITNYLSLKIIDGEGNIIKSVTRFLSASDTISPIVYDVDNDNEIEIVHISQRGQLSIDETNDFGLAPWIHVRGSLKNTIDLDSDNDGLWDFEEEIIGTSKNNFDTDTDTISDGLEVNQYILNPLNPDVGTDSDDDGLSNIIEVDNYYTNPLNPDSDGDSISDGDEVLQYSTNPLSGDSDNDGMPDSYEILYDSLDPNDSDDALEDGDNDNLNNIDEMAWGTNPENPDSDGDGLLDGDEIMKYFTNPNLQDADVDYDQDGLTNVEEVDIYNTNPLLADSDGDGYDDGIEITEGSDPLDPSSVPSERTSYITFASFIPQILVLGIIVLKLKKRRR
;
A
#
# COMPACT_ATOMS: atom_id res chain seq x y z
N MET A 1 -3.39 56.54 -36.82
CA MET A 1 -3.10 56.37 -38.28
C MET A 1 -3.77 55.05 -38.69
N SER A 2 -4.86 55.07 -39.49
CA SER A 2 -4.88 54.59 -40.90
C SER A 2 -4.22 53.21 -41.05
N ILE A 3 -4.85 52.08 -41.44
CA ILE A 3 -5.77 51.77 -42.57
C ILE A 3 -6.12 50.26 -42.40
N LYS A 4 -7.42 49.85 -42.41
CA LYS A 4 -8.12 49.05 -43.47
C LYS A 4 -7.39 47.73 -43.84
N THR A 5 -8.00 46.54 -43.90
CA THR A 5 -9.27 46.07 -44.49
C THR A 5 -9.41 44.57 -44.17
N ASN A 6 -10.51 44.05 -43.63
CA ASN A 6 -11.74 43.60 -44.33
C ASN A 6 -11.49 42.66 -45.54
N LYS A 7 -11.68 41.34 -45.41
CA LYS A 7 -12.86 40.61 -45.96
C LYS A 7 -12.63 39.09 -46.19
N TYR A 8 -13.51 38.28 -45.57
CA TYR A 8 -14.41 37.25 -46.16
C TYR A 8 -13.80 36.24 -47.17
N THR A 9 -14.09 34.93 -47.15
CA THR A 9 -15.41 34.30 -47.05
C THR A 9 -15.26 32.79 -46.92
N PHE A 10 -16.04 32.22 -46.00
CA PHE A 10 -16.62 30.88 -46.03
C PHE A 10 -17.62 30.73 -47.19
N ARG A 11 -17.76 29.51 -47.74
CA ARG A 11 -18.93 28.97 -48.46
C ARG A 11 -18.67 27.46 -48.63
N GLY A 12 -19.54 26.52 -48.30
CA GLY A 12 -20.92 26.48 -47.82
C GLY A 12 -21.25 24.97 -47.63
N ILE A 13 -22.26 24.58 -46.87
CA ILE A 13 -23.61 24.16 -47.33
C ILE A 13 -24.24 23.51 -46.05
N SER A 14 -25.32 24.03 -45.43
CA SER A 14 -26.75 23.88 -45.80
C SER A 14 -27.31 22.46 -45.52
N ILE A 15 -28.42 22.14 -44.82
CA ILE A 15 -29.76 22.74 -44.49
C ILE A 15 -30.42 21.79 -43.39
N PHE A 16 -31.32 22.18 -42.44
CA PHE A 16 -32.82 22.16 -42.55
C PHE A 16 -33.58 22.69 -41.29
N LEU A 17 -34.37 23.77 -41.51
CA LEU A 17 -35.77 24.17 -41.12
C LEU A 17 -36.29 24.07 -39.65
N VAL A 18 -37.24 24.84 -39.07
CA VAL A 18 -38.31 25.86 -39.42
C VAL A 18 -38.89 26.41 -38.08
N PHE A 19 -38.99 27.72 -37.78
CA PHE A 19 -39.98 28.80 -38.09
C PHE A 19 -41.29 28.89 -37.24
N ILE A 20 -41.62 30.13 -36.81
CA ILE A 20 -42.94 30.79 -36.50
C ILE A 20 -43.40 30.82 -35.01
N LEU A 21 -43.97 31.86 -34.37
CA LEU A 21 -44.15 33.34 -34.50
C LEU A 21 -45.15 33.80 -33.38
N ILE A 22 -45.05 35.06 -32.94
CA ILE A 22 -46.12 35.96 -32.38
C ILE A 22 -46.19 36.23 -30.86
N LEU A 23 -45.96 37.52 -30.58
CA LEU A 23 -46.20 38.35 -29.40
C LEU A 23 -47.68 38.59 -29.04
N THR A 24 -47.90 38.78 -27.73
CA THR A 24 -48.84 39.73 -27.05
C THR A 24 -50.35 39.42 -27.00
N SER A 25 -50.93 39.49 -25.79
CA SER A 25 -51.76 40.65 -25.36
C SER A 25 -52.45 40.47 -23.98
N PHE A 26 -52.74 41.63 -23.35
CA PHE A 26 -53.62 41.94 -22.19
C PHE A 26 -53.11 41.62 -20.78
N GLN A 27 -52.65 42.57 -19.94
CA GLN A 27 -53.12 43.88 -19.41
C GLN A 27 -54.24 43.87 -18.34
N SER A 28 -53.88 44.38 -17.16
CA SER A 28 -54.70 44.94 -16.04
C SER A 28 -55.50 43.94 -15.19
N SER A 29 -55.61 44.00 -13.86
CA SER A 29 -55.46 45.01 -12.78
C SER A 29 -55.43 44.21 -11.44
N SER A 30 -54.78 44.56 -10.32
CA SER A 30 -55.04 45.68 -9.41
C SER A 30 -54.09 45.68 -8.18
N PHE A 31 -53.44 46.83 -7.93
CA PHE A 31 -53.03 47.53 -6.68
C PHE A 31 -52.74 46.87 -5.31
N LYS A 32 -51.66 47.41 -4.70
CA LYS A 32 -51.14 47.45 -3.29
C LYS A 32 -50.18 46.30 -2.93
N GLN A 33 -48.96 46.51 -2.45
CA GLN A 33 -48.37 47.59 -1.64
C GLN A 33 -46.83 47.63 -1.86
N LEU A 34 -46.23 48.82 -1.78
CA LEU A 34 -44.83 49.15 -2.09
C LEU A 34 -43.79 48.59 -1.10
N SER A 35 -42.62 48.17 -1.60
CA SER A 35 -41.32 48.83 -1.35
C SER A 35 -40.22 48.37 -2.34
N ALA A 36 -39.52 49.37 -2.90
CA ALA A 36 -38.30 49.44 -3.74
C ALA A 36 -37.58 48.12 -4.12
N ASP A 37 -37.55 47.74 -5.40
CA ASP A 37 -36.62 48.16 -6.49
C ASP A 37 -35.44 47.17 -6.56
N SER A 38 -35.42 46.12 -7.39
CA SER A 38 -35.37 46.04 -8.87
C SER A 38 -33.98 46.31 -9.49
N LEU A 39 -33.26 45.23 -9.81
CA LEU A 39 -32.36 45.04 -10.97
C LEU A 39 -32.10 43.52 -11.10
N SER A 40 -32.91 42.78 -11.87
CA SER A 40 -32.53 42.10 -13.14
C SER A 40 -31.12 41.46 -13.09
N LEU A 41 -30.92 40.17 -12.82
CA LEU A 41 -31.35 38.97 -13.57
C LEU A 41 -31.05 39.09 -15.08
N ASP A 42 -29.77 38.90 -15.43
CA ASP A 42 -29.40 38.24 -16.69
C ASP A 42 -29.28 36.74 -16.41
N LYS A 43 -29.99 35.96 -17.22
CA LYS A 43 -29.93 34.49 -17.24
C LYS A 43 -29.08 34.07 -18.42
N GLU A 44 -27.82 33.78 -18.19
CA GLU A 44 -27.03 32.78 -18.93
C GLU A 44 -26.02 32.15 -17.98
N ASN A 45 -26.47 31.24 -17.12
CA ASN A 45 -25.57 30.25 -16.52
C ASN A 45 -26.36 28.93 -16.32
N PRO A 46 -26.03 27.82 -17.02
CA PRO A 46 -26.73 26.54 -16.89
C PRO A 46 -26.60 25.89 -15.50
N ILE A 47 -25.66 26.35 -14.66
CA ILE A 47 -25.36 25.75 -13.36
C ILE A 47 -26.48 25.99 -12.34
N HIS A 48 -27.20 27.11 -12.43
CA HIS A 48 -28.15 27.54 -11.41
C HIS A 48 -29.51 26.80 -11.42
N TYR A 49 -29.71 25.81 -12.29
CA TYR A 49 -30.93 24.98 -12.31
C TYR A 49 -30.69 23.52 -11.90
N LEU A 50 -29.44 23.10 -11.67
CA LEU A 50 -29.10 21.78 -11.14
C LEU A 50 -29.00 21.77 -9.61
N LEU A 51 -28.58 22.88 -8.99
CA LEU A 51 -28.40 23.02 -7.52
C LEU A 51 -29.69 23.09 -6.68
N LYS A 52 -30.88 22.85 -7.25
CA LYS A 52 -32.15 23.00 -6.50
C LYS A 52 -32.85 21.68 -6.15
N ASN A 53 -32.27 20.54 -6.49
CA ASN A 53 -32.88 19.23 -6.25
C ASN A 53 -31.98 18.21 -5.53
N TYR A 54 -30.82 18.60 -5.01
CA TYR A 54 -29.97 17.76 -4.16
C TYR A 54 -29.55 18.58 -2.94
N VAL A 55 -30.36 18.55 -1.89
CA VAL A 55 -29.99 19.03 -0.55
C VAL A 55 -30.77 18.14 0.43
N GLU A 56 -30.40 16.87 0.52
CA GLU A 56 -30.71 16.00 1.66
C GLU A 56 -29.65 14.88 1.81
N ASP A 57 -28.34 15.14 1.66
CA ASP A 57 -27.30 14.11 1.88
C ASP A 57 -26.29 14.59 2.96
N PHE A 58 -25.86 13.66 3.83
CA PHE A 58 -25.45 13.89 5.23
C PHE A 58 -24.01 13.41 5.51
N ASP A 59 -22.98 14.22 5.24
CA ASP A 59 -21.67 13.94 5.87
C ASP A 59 -21.73 14.17 7.39
N ARG A 60 -21.26 13.20 8.21
CA ARG A 60 -21.33 13.26 9.68
C ARG A 60 -19.98 13.13 10.37
N HIS A 61 -19.63 14.17 11.13
CA HIS A 61 -18.32 14.31 11.76
C HIS A 61 -18.44 14.24 13.27
N PHE A 62 -17.68 13.35 13.91
CA PHE A 62 -17.72 13.19 15.37
C PHE A 62 -16.34 13.48 16.00
N ILE A 63 -16.33 14.35 17.01
CA ILE A 63 -15.14 14.64 17.81
C ILE A 63 -15.16 13.73 19.04
N LEU A 64 -14.20 12.81 19.13
CA LEU A 64 -13.98 12.00 20.34
C LEU A 64 -13.33 12.85 21.45
N PRO A 65 -13.50 12.45 22.72
CA PRO A 65 -12.87 13.14 23.85
C PRO A 65 -11.34 13.20 23.70
N GLN A 66 -10.75 14.38 23.92
CA GLN A 66 -9.35 14.69 23.63
C GLN A 66 -8.38 14.28 24.75
N GLU A 67 -8.90 13.78 25.86
CA GLU A 67 -8.14 13.29 27.01
C GLU A 67 -7.59 11.86 26.84
N TYR A 68 -7.99 11.16 25.77
CA TYR A 68 -7.51 9.82 25.45
C TYR A 68 -6.69 9.81 24.15
N ASP A 69 -5.74 8.88 24.08
CA ASP A 69 -4.99 8.55 22.89
C ASP A 69 -5.66 7.37 22.15
N TYR A 70 -5.85 7.50 20.83
CA TYR A 70 -6.58 6.53 19.99
C TYR A 70 -5.63 5.80 19.03
N HIS A 71 -4.82 4.88 19.56
CA HIS A 71 -3.87 4.07 18.77
C HIS A 71 -4.34 2.64 18.51
N ILE A 72 -5.57 2.28 18.92
CA ILE A 72 -6.12 0.93 18.82
C ILE A 72 -7.03 0.89 17.60
N GLN A 73 -6.82 -0.10 16.72
CA GLN A 73 -7.64 -0.31 15.53
C GLN A 73 -9.13 -0.41 15.92
N PRO A 74 -10.04 0.35 15.27
CA PRO A 74 -11.46 0.22 15.50
C PRO A 74 -11.95 -1.16 15.04
N TYR A 75 -13.04 -1.62 15.65
CA TYR A 75 -13.69 -2.86 15.26
C TYR A 75 -15.13 -2.58 14.90
N VAL A 76 -15.57 -3.02 13.73
CA VAL A 76 -16.92 -2.77 13.22
C VAL A 76 -17.68 -4.10 13.19
N LEU A 77 -18.83 -4.16 13.85
CA LEU A 77 -19.68 -5.36 13.89
C LEU A 77 -21.14 -4.97 14.21
N ASP A 78 -22.09 -5.79 13.77
CA ASP A 78 -23.49 -5.72 14.21
C ASP A 78 -23.54 -6.28 15.63
N LEU A 79 -23.59 -5.44 16.65
CA LEU A 79 -23.47 -5.85 18.04
C LEU A 79 -24.81 -6.35 18.55
N ASP A 80 -25.91 -5.65 18.27
CA ASP A 80 -27.21 -5.92 18.86
C ASP A 80 -28.11 -6.84 18.00
N GLY A 81 -27.64 -7.20 16.80
CA GLY A 81 -28.32 -8.10 15.87
C GLY A 81 -29.40 -7.43 15.02
N ASP A 82 -29.44 -6.09 14.95
CA ASP A 82 -30.44 -5.32 14.22
C ASP A 82 -30.09 -5.08 12.74
N GLN A 83 -28.93 -5.57 12.28
CA GLN A 83 -28.38 -5.38 10.93
C GLN A 83 -27.94 -3.94 10.63
N VAL A 84 -27.85 -3.09 11.64
CA VAL A 84 -27.06 -1.87 11.63
C VAL A 84 -25.74 -2.21 12.31
N LEU A 85 -24.65 -1.63 11.82
CA LEU A 85 -23.36 -1.86 12.44
C LEU A 85 -23.04 -0.83 13.49
N GLU A 86 -22.24 -1.27 14.45
CA GLU A 86 -21.59 -0.38 15.40
C GLU A 86 -20.07 -0.42 15.24
N ALA A 87 -19.47 0.76 15.32
CA ALA A 87 -18.02 0.91 15.45
C ALA A 87 -17.62 0.97 16.94
N ILE A 88 -16.77 0.03 17.35
CA ILE A 88 -16.16 0.00 18.68
C ILE A 88 -14.82 0.71 18.59
N ILE A 89 -14.68 1.79 19.38
CA ILE A 89 -13.48 2.64 19.40
C ILE A 89 -12.91 2.65 20.82
N ILE A 90 -11.61 2.47 20.96
CA ILE A 90 -10.94 2.46 22.28
C ILE A 90 -9.96 3.61 22.37
N GLY A 91 -10.23 4.52 23.32
CA GLY A 91 -9.27 5.53 23.76
C GLY A 91 -8.57 5.09 25.04
N TYR A 92 -7.28 5.40 25.18
CA TYR A 92 -6.50 5.09 26.38
C TYR A 92 -5.89 6.36 26.98
N ASP A 93 -6.00 6.53 28.30
CA ASP A 93 -5.34 7.62 29.03
C ASP A 93 -4.12 7.10 29.79
N ASP A 94 -2.94 7.40 29.28
CA ASP A 94 -1.64 7.06 29.86
C ASP A 94 -1.46 7.57 31.31
N ASN A 95 -2.10 8.69 31.68
CA ASN A 95 -1.94 9.29 33.00
C ASN A 95 -2.73 8.53 34.06
N THR A 96 -3.92 8.04 33.70
CA THR A 96 -4.80 7.32 34.62
C THR A 96 -4.71 5.81 34.46
N GLY A 97 -4.20 5.28 33.35
CA GLY A 97 -4.22 3.85 33.05
C GLY A 97 -5.61 3.32 32.69
N THR A 98 -6.49 4.21 32.22
CA THR A 98 -7.90 3.91 31.93
C THR A 98 -8.11 3.74 30.43
N ALA A 99 -8.79 2.67 30.05
CA ALA A 99 -9.31 2.47 28.71
C ALA A 99 -10.78 2.89 28.66
N ALA A 100 -11.14 3.82 27.78
CA ALA A 100 -12.50 4.23 27.49
C ALA A 100 -12.94 3.59 26.17
N ILE A 101 -13.95 2.73 26.23
CA ILE A 101 -14.52 2.04 25.08
C ILE A 101 -15.77 2.79 24.67
N PHE A 102 -15.84 3.23 23.42
CA PHE A 102 -16.98 3.91 22.82
C PHE A 102 -17.66 2.97 21.84
N LEU A 103 -18.99 3.05 21.77
CA LEU A 103 -19.79 2.41 20.74
C LEU A 103 -20.42 3.52 19.90
N TYR A 104 -20.26 3.44 18.60
CA TYR A 104 -20.75 4.42 17.63
C TYR A 104 -21.72 3.78 16.68
N GLN A 105 -22.82 4.47 16.41
CA GLN A 105 -23.86 4.07 15.45
C GLN A 105 -24.35 5.35 14.77
N ASN A 106 -24.58 5.34 13.44
CA ASN A 106 -25.22 6.35 12.57
C ASN A 106 -25.22 7.86 12.98
N ASP A 107 -25.72 8.24 14.16
CA ASP A 107 -25.85 9.61 14.65
C ASP A 107 -24.87 10.01 15.78
N GLY A 108 -23.93 9.12 16.13
CA GLY A 108 -22.79 9.42 17.01
C GLY A 108 -22.56 8.35 18.09
N ILE A 109 -22.10 8.78 19.27
CA ILE A 109 -21.90 7.86 20.40
C ILE A 109 -23.26 7.32 20.86
N VAL A 110 -23.40 6.00 20.89
CA VAL A 110 -24.60 5.31 21.39
C VAL A 110 -24.88 5.75 22.82
N GLU A 111 -26.16 6.04 23.13
CA GLU A 111 -26.55 6.56 24.43
C GLU A 111 -26.01 5.69 25.57
N ASN A 112 -25.37 6.33 26.56
CA ASN A 112 -24.79 5.72 27.74
C ASN A 112 -23.42 5.03 27.58
N TRP A 113 -22.77 5.13 26.41
CA TRP A 113 -21.33 4.91 26.25
C TRP A 113 -20.54 6.21 26.55
N PRO A 114 -19.27 6.16 26.98
CA PRO A 114 -18.34 5.03 27.00
C PRO A 114 -18.40 4.11 28.24
N VAL A 115 -17.76 2.94 28.12
CA VAL A 115 -17.38 2.05 29.23
C VAL A 115 -15.93 2.30 29.60
N GLU A 116 -15.69 2.74 30.84
CA GLU A 116 -14.34 2.97 31.36
C GLU A 116 -13.84 1.77 32.16
N LEU A 117 -12.68 1.22 31.76
CA LEU A 117 -12.01 0.11 32.43
C LEU A 117 -10.60 0.53 32.88
N PHE A 118 -10.30 0.30 34.15
CA PHE A 118 -8.96 0.55 34.69
C PHE A 118 -8.06 -0.67 34.47
N LEU A 119 -7.31 -0.67 33.36
CA LEU A 119 -6.50 -1.81 32.91
C LEU A 119 -5.00 -1.63 33.18
N ASN A 120 -4.50 -0.39 33.29
CA ASN A 120 -3.07 -0.03 33.35
C ASN A 120 -2.23 -0.66 32.22
N THR A 121 -2.81 -0.80 31.04
CA THR A 121 -2.12 -1.26 29.82
C THR A 121 -2.82 -0.69 28.60
N ASN A 122 -2.05 -0.27 27.61
CA ASN A 122 -2.55 0.12 26.29
C ASN A 122 -2.54 -1.06 25.29
N ASN A 123 -2.08 -2.25 25.70
CA ASN A 123 -2.18 -3.46 24.88
C ASN A 123 -3.57 -4.05 25.04
N ILE A 124 -4.50 -3.54 24.23
CA ILE A 124 -5.92 -3.84 24.25
C ILE A 124 -6.36 -4.12 22.81
N GLU A 125 -7.22 -5.11 22.63
CA GLU A 125 -7.77 -5.48 21.32
C GLU A 125 -9.22 -5.94 21.49
N VAL A 126 -10.09 -5.53 20.57
CA VAL A 126 -11.40 -6.16 20.38
C VAL A 126 -11.19 -7.39 19.50
N VAL A 127 -11.54 -8.55 20.01
CA VAL A 127 -11.25 -9.84 19.38
C VAL A 127 -12.38 -10.26 18.45
N GLY A 128 -13.64 -10.04 18.85
CA GLY A 128 -14.81 -10.38 18.05
C GLY A 128 -16.12 -10.35 18.83
N LYS A 129 -17.23 -10.53 18.12
CA LYS A 129 -18.59 -10.64 18.68
C LYS A 129 -18.75 -11.97 19.43
N ILE A 130 -19.44 -11.95 20.56
CA ILE A 130 -19.81 -13.15 21.30
C ILE A 130 -21.30 -13.16 21.58
N ASP A 131 -21.92 -14.31 21.31
CA ASP A 131 -23.29 -14.58 21.66
C ASP A 131 -23.37 -15.20 23.07
N LEU A 132 -24.11 -14.54 23.95
CA LEU A 132 -24.24 -14.92 25.35
C LEU A 132 -25.63 -15.49 25.62
N ASN A 133 -25.69 -16.36 26.64
CA ASN A 133 -26.93 -16.99 27.10
C ASN A 133 -27.70 -17.75 25.99
N GLY A 134 -26.98 -18.33 25.03
CA GLY A 134 -27.55 -19.06 23.89
C GLY A 134 -28.13 -18.14 22.81
N GLY A 135 -27.45 -17.00 22.55
CA GLY A 135 -27.79 -16.03 21.51
C GLY A 135 -28.91 -15.06 21.88
N SER A 136 -29.24 -14.92 23.17
CA SER A 136 -30.27 -13.95 23.62
C SER A 136 -29.70 -12.63 24.13
N GLU A 137 -28.41 -12.60 24.42
CA GLU A 137 -27.65 -11.40 24.77
C GLU A 137 -26.42 -11.36 23.85
N HIS A 138 -26.03 -10.18 23.41
CA HIS A 138 -24.87 -10.00 22.56
C HIS A 138 -23.81 -9.14 23.25
N GLY A 139 -22.56 -9.35 22.85
CA GLY A 139 -21.40 -8.64 23.39
C GLY A 139 -20.19 -8.78 22.47
N PHE A 140 -19.07 -8.28 22.94
CA PHE A 140 -17.78 -8.48 22.30
C PHE A 140 -16.71 -8.89 23.32
N ILE A 141 -15.70 -9.61 22.83
CA ILE A 141 -14.56 -10.05 23.63
C ILE A 141 -13.47 -8.98 23.57
N LEU A 142 -13.03 -8.52 24.74
CA LEU A 142 -11.89 -7.64 24.90
C LEU A 142 -10.69 -8.43 25.42
N ARG A 143 -9.58 -8.41 24.68
CA ARG A 143 -8.27 -8.89 25.13
C ARG A 143 -7.47 -7.74 25.72
N TYR A 144 -6.78 -7.97 26.82
CA TYR A 144 -5.77 -7.04 27.31
C TYR A 144 -4.62 -7.74 28.04
N THR A 145 -3.42 -7.19 27.94
CA THR A 145 -2.21 -7.78 28.56
C THR A 145 -1.63 -6.87 29.63
N THR A 146 -1.62 -7.34 30.88
CA THR A 146 -1.05 -6.60 32.02
C THR A 146 0.34 -7.12 32.38
N VAL A 147 1.18 -6.24 32.95
CA VAL A 147 2.52 -6.60 33.41
C VAL A 147 2.67 -6.30 34.89
N LEU A 148 2.93 -7.33 35.69
CA LEU A 148 3.18 -7.20 37.12
C LEU A 148 4.52 -7.83 37.51
N GLU A 149 5.45 -7.00 37.98
CA GLU A 149 6.82 -7.41 38.35
C GLU A 149 7.56 -8.17 37.23
N GLY A 150 7.28 -7.83 35.96
CA GLY A 150 7.87 -8.46 34.78
C GLY A 150 7.16 -9.75 34.32
N ASN A 151 6.09 -10.16 34.98
CA ASN A 151 5.25 -11.26 34.51
C ASN A 151 4.08 -10.71 33.69
N TYR A 152 3.92 -11.23 32.49
CA TYR A 152 2.83 -10.89 31.59
C TYR A 152 1.61 -11.77 31.90
N THR A 153 0.43 -11.16 31.93
CA THR A 153 -0.86 -11.86 32.03
C THR A 153 -1.80 -11.32 30.96
N THR A 154 -2.15 -12.17 30.00
CA THR A 154 -3.15 -11.87 28.97
C THR A 154 -4.53 -12.30 29.47
N SER A 155 -5.50 -11.40 29.42
CA SER A 155 -6.86 -11.64 29.91
C SER A 155 -7.89 -11.37 28.82
N PHE A 156 -8.97 -12.15 28.84
CA PHE A 156 -10.14 -11.97 27.98
C PHE A 156 -11.36 -11.75 28.87
N VAL A 157 -12.16 -10.74 28.54
CA VAL A 157 -13.43 -10.43 29.20
C VAL A 157 -14.48 -10.14 28.13
N ALA A 158 -15.72 -10.54 28.37
CA ALA A 158 -16.83 -10.20 27.49
C ALA A 158 -17.54 -8.97 28.04
N ILE A 159 -17.75 -7.98 27.18
CA ILE A 159 -18.50 -6.77 27.48
C ILE A 159 -19.81 -6.86 26.71
N LYS A 160 -20.91 -6.82 27.45
CA LYS A 160 -22.26 -6.88 26.88
C LYS A 160 -22.66 -5.53 26.31
N GLU A 161 -23.62 -5.54 25.40
CA GLU A 161 -24.28 -4.33 24.87
C GLU A 161 -24.80 -3.42 26.00
N ASP A 162 -25.32 -4.01 27.09
CA ASP A 162 -25.79 -3.29 28.28
C ASP A 162 -24.66 -2.68 29.15
N ARG A 163 -23.41 -2.78 28.68
CA ARG A 163 -22.15 -2.29 29.27
C ARG A 163 -21.66 -3.06 30.48
N GLN A 164 -22.36 -4.10 30.91
CA GLN A 164 -21.86 -4.94 31.99
C GLN A 164 -20.80 -5.90 31.45
N ILE A 165 -19.75 -6.11 32.23
CA ILE A 165 -18.83 -7.23 32.02
C ILE A 165 -19.60 -8.51 32.35
N GLU A 166 -19.59 -9.49 31.46
CA GLU A 166 -20.20 -10.79 31.71
C GLU A 166 -19.43 -11.52 32.82
N PRO A 167 -20.02 -11.69 34.02
CA PRO A 167 -19.28 -12.22 35.17
C PRO A 167 -18.86 -13.69 35.02
N ASN A 168 -19.48 -14.44 34.09
CA ASN A 168 -19.17 -15.85 33.86
C ASN A 168 -18.19 -16.08 32.70
N PHE A 169 -17.77 -15.03 31.99
CA PHE A 169 -16.79 -15.12 30.92
C PHE A 169 -15.52 -14.38 31.34
N SER A 170 -14.49 -15.14 31.70
CA SER A 170 -13.16 -14.60 31.90
C SER A 170 -12.10 -15.68 31.70
N ILE A 171 -11.18 -15.43 30.79
CA ILE A 171 -10.00 -16.26 30.55
C ILE A 171 -8.78 -15.46 30.99
N SER A 172 -7.86 -16.08 31.73
CA SER A 172 -6.61 -15.45 32.16
C SER A 172 -5.45 -16.41 31.95
N LEU A 173 -4.50 -15.98 31.13
CA LEU A 173 -3.36 -16.77 30.69
C LEU A 173 -2.07 -16.13 31.17
N ASN A 174 -1.15 -16.94 31.69
CA ASN A 174 0.21 -16.50 31.95
C ASN A 174 0.96 -16.43 30.62
N GLY A 175 1.53 -15.27 30.30
CA GLY A 175 2.20 -15.04 29.03
C GLY A 175 1.74 -13.77 28.33
N SER A 176 2.48 -13.39 27.30
CA SER A 176 2.22 -12.22 26.47
C SER A 176 1.77 -12.68 25.09
N PHE A 177 0.48 -12.64 24.83
CA PHE A 177 -0.13 -13.02 23.54
C PHE A 177 -0.62 -11.76 22.83
N ASN A 178 0.33 -11.01 22.26
CA ASN A 178 0.06 -9.68 21.69
C ASN A 178 0.17 -9.66 20.17
N GLN A 179 0.36 -10.82 19.53
CA GLN A 179 0.65 -10.96 18.09
C GLN A 179 -0.63 -11.25 17.29
N GLY A 180 -1.71 -10.51 17.57
CA GLY A 180 -3.05 -10.77 17.03
C GLY A 180 -3.73 -12.00 17.67
N THR A 181 -5.04 -11.92 17.90
CA THR A 181 -5.85 -13.07 18.32
C THR A 181 -6.77 -13.48 17.18
N ILE A 182 -6.71 -14.75 16.79
CA ILE A 182 -7.67 -15.29 15.84
C ILE A 182 -8.87 -15.82 16.61
N TYR A 183 -10.06 -15.34 16.25
CA TYR A 183 -11.34 -15.73 16.81
C TYR A 183 -12.25 -16.23 15.69
N PHE A 184 -12.37 -17.55 15.60
CA PHE A 184 -13.01 -18.21 14.46
C PHE A 184 -13.42 -19.64 14.84
N ASP A 185 -14.48 -20.17 14.22
CA ASP A 185 -14.89 -21.59 14.35
C ASP A 185 -13.89 -22.48 13.60
N LEU A 186 -12.78 -22.81 14.27
CA LEU A 186 -11.67 -23.57 13.70
C LEU A 186 -12.08 -25.02 13.46
N ASN A 187 -12.88 -25.58 14.37
CA ASN A 187 -13.23 -27.00 14.34
C ASN A 187 -14.53 -27.30 13.54
N LYS A 188 -15.23 -26.27 13.05
CA LYS A 188 -16.48 -26.30 12.28
C LYS A 188 -17.66 -26.89 13.07
N ASP A 189 -17.72 -26.66 14.39
CA ASP A 189 -18.80 -27.13 15.26
C ASP A 189 -19.88 -26.07 15.54
N GLY A 190 -19.66 -24.84 15.07
CA GLY A 190 -20.56 -23.70 15.20
C GLY A 190 -20.28 -22.80 16.41
N GLU A 191 -19.23 -23.07 17.19
CA GLU A 191 -18.73 -22.19 18.25
C GLU A 191 -17.31 -21.72 17.89
N GLU A 192 -16.97 -20.46 18.17
CA GLU A 192 -15.65 -19.92 17.86
C GLU A 192 -14.58 -20.32 18.88
N GLU A 193 -13.35 -20.48 18.40
CA GLU A 193 -12.15 -20.71 19.21
C GLU A 193 -11.19 -19.52 19.21
N LEU A 194 -10.32 -19.48 20.23
CA LEU A 194 -9.22 -18.52 20.33
C LEU A 194 -7.89 -19.20 19.97
N ALA A 195 -7.27 -18.78 18.87
CA ALA A 195 -5.90 -19.15 18.53
C ALA A 195 -4.91 -18.02 18.86
N LEU A 196 -3.89 -18.33 19.66
CA LEU A 196 -3.02 -17.38 20.33
C LEU A 196 -1.54 -17.75 20.20
N LEU A 197 -0.72 -16.83 19.71
CA LEU A 197 0.73 -16.97 19.66
C LEU A 197 1.43 -16.06 20.67
N GLY A 198 2.23 -16.65 21.55
CA GLY A 198 3.03 -15.95 22.53
C GLY A 198 4.38 -15.50 21.96
N HIS A 199 4.94 -14.40 22.50
CA HIS A 199 6.31 -13.96 22.16
C HIS A 199 7.40 -14.98 22.51
N ASP A 200 7.09 -15.94 23.38
CA ASP A 200 7.95 -17.06 23.75
C ASP A 200 7.78 -18.27 22.82
N GLY A 201 7.03 -18.14 21.73
CA GLY A 201 6.75 -19.21 20.78
C GLY A 201 5.71 -20.23 21.27
N LEU A 202 4.99 -19.94 22.35
CA LEU A 202 3.92 -20.80 22.83
C LEU A 202 2.64 -20.53 22.02
N MET A 203 2.23 -21.50 21.20
CA MET A 203 0.97 -21.46 20.45
C MET A 203 -0.12 -22.22 21.22
N ARG A 204 -1.30 -21.60 21.36
CA ARG A 204 -2.46 -22.21 22.03
C ARG A 204 -3.70 -22.08 21.16
N ILE A 205 -4.57 -23.08 21.25
CA ILE A 205 -5.94 -23.02 20.73
C ILE A 205 -6.85 -23.34 21.92
N LEU A 206 -7.79 -22.45 22.20
CA LEU A 206 -8.64 -22.50 23.38
C LEU A 206 -10.12 -22.46 22.98
N ASP A 207 -10.93 -23.23 23.71
CA ASP A 207 -12.37 -22.99 23.75
C ASP A 207 -12.69 -21.70 24.54
N LEU A 208 -13.95 -21.26 24.48
CA LEU A 208 -14.44 -20.07 25.17
C LEU A 208 -14.53 -20.24 26.70
N GLU A 209 -14.33 -21.45 27.22
CA GLU A 209 -14.10 -21.70 28.65
C GLU A 209 -12.61 -21.58 29.05
N GLY A 210 -11.70 -21.39 28.09
CA GLY A 210 -10.27 -21.24 28.30
C GLY A 210 -9.50 -22.56 28.43
N ASN A 211 -10.07 -23.69 28.03
CA ASN A 211 -9.39 -24.98 27.99
C ASN A 211 -8.64 -25.16 26.67
N ASP A 212 -7.45 -25.77 26.73
CA ASP A 212 -6.71 -26.13 25.52
C ASP A 212 -7.41 -27.23 24.72
N PHE A 213 -7.32 -27.10 23.41
CA PHE A 213 -7.61 -28.18 22.48
C PHE A 213 -6.71 -29.39 22.70
N THR A 214 -7.18 -30.56 22.26
CA THR A 214 -6.40 -31.79 22.41
C THR A 214 -5.06 -31.68 21.68
N ASN A 215 -3.97 -31.99 22.40
CA ASN A 215 -2.57 -31.86 21.94
C ASN A 215 -2.01 -30.42 21.85
N TRP A 216 -2.79 -29.44 22.29
CA TRP A 216 -2.33 -28.07 22.55
C TRP A 216 -2.05 -27.89 24.05
N PRO A 217 -1.19 -26.93 24.45
CA PRO A 217 -0.45 -25.98 23.61
C PRO A 217 0.80 -26.60 22.98
N ILE A 218 1.28 -25.97 21.90
CA ILE A 218 2.51 -26.36 21.18
C ILE A 218 3.58 -25.30 21.42
N GLN A 219 4.80 -25.74 21.71
CA GLN A 219 5.95 -24.87 21.93
C GLN A 219 6.86 -24.88 20.71
N ILE A 220 7.05 -23.72 20.09
CA ILE A 220 8.07 -23.50 19.06
C ILE A 220 9.45 -23.49 19.73
N PRO A 221 10.50 -24.08 19.11
CA PRO A 221 11.84 -24.13 19.71
C PRO A 221 12.38 -22.74 20.11
N GLU A 222 12.96 -22.62 21.31
CA GLU A 222 13.45 -21.34 21.89
C GLU A 222 14.52 -20.62 21.04
N ASN A 223 15.14 -21.31 20.08
CA ASN A 223 16.12 -20.74 19.17
C ASN A 223 15.48 -20.07 17.93
N GLU A 224 14.17 -20.22 17.75
CA GLU A 224 13.38 -19.52 16.75
C GLU A 224 12.51 -18.50 17.51
N SER A 225 12.47 -17.25 17.06
CA SER A 225 11.66 -16.22 17.69
C SER A 225 10.44 -15.95 16.82
N THR A 226 9.28 -15.73 17.44
CA THR A 226 8.02 -15.46 16.73
C THR A 226 7.63 -14.00 16.85
N LYS A 227 8.56 -13.12 17.24
CA LYS A 227 8.24 -11.75 17.60
C LYS A 227 7.54 -11.01 16.45
N PHE A 228 6.34 -10.52 16.76
CA PHE A 228 5.55 -9.63 15.90
C PHE A 228 4.96 -10.29 14.65
N ILE A 229 4.96 -11.63 14.55
CA ILE A 229 4.35 -12.35 13.44
C ILE A 229 3.13 -13.11 13.97
N PRO A 230 1.89 -12.78 13.55
CA PRO A 230 0.70 -13.53 13.92
C PRO A 230 0.67 -14.90 13.25
N PRO A 231 -0.09 -15.87 13.81
CA PRO A 231 -0.42 -17.09 13.08
C PRO A 231 -1.35 -16.80 11.90
N VAL A 232 -1.42 -17.73 10.96
CA VAL A 232 -2.40 -17.76 9.85
C VAL A 232 -3.16 -19.08 9.93
N ILE A 233 -4.45 -19.05 9.59
CA ILE A 233 -5.33 -20.23 9.57
C ILE A 233 -5.80 -20.46 8.14
N GLU A 234 -5.46 -21.60 7.56
CA GLU A 234 -5.84 -21.94 6.18
C GLU A 234 -5.82 -23.46 5.98
N ASP A 235 -6.67 -24.01 5.10
CA ASP A 235 -6.58 -25.42 4.69
C ASP A 235 -5.57 -25.58 3.55
N ILE A 236 -4.30 -25.77 3.91
CA ILE A 236 -3.20 -25.88 2.93
C ILE A 236 -3.06 -27.28 2.34
N ASN A 237 -3.67 -28.28 2.98
CA ASN A 237 -3.51 -29.69 2.61
C ASN A 237 -4.76 -30.28 1.92
N LYS A 238 -5.85 -29.50 1.86
CA LYS A 238 -7.14 -29.79 1.24
C LYS A 238 -7.85 -30.99 1.84
N ASP A 239 -7.81 -31.12 3.16
CA ASP A 239 -8.56 -32.16 3.89
C ASP A 239 -9.88 -31.68 4.49
N ASP A 240 -10.31 -30.46 4.16
CA ASP A 240 -11.48 -29.77 4.72
C ASP A 240 -11.34 -29.47 6.24
N GLU A 241 -10.15 -29.58 6.83
CA GLU A 241 -9.81 -29.09 8.18
C GLU A 241 -8.82 -27.91 8.07
N TYR A 242 -8.95 -26.91 8.94
CA TYR A 242 -8.01 -25.79 8.93
C TYR A 242 -6.65 -26.19 9.51
N ASP A 243 -5.56 -25.65 8.97
CA ASP A 243 -4.21 -25.77 9.50
C ASP A 243 -3.77 -24.46 10.16
N VAL A 244 -2.94 -24.57 11.21
CA VAL A 244 -2.31 -23.44 11.88
C VAL A 244 -0.91 -23.25 11.36
N ILE A 245 -0.68 -22.13 10.68
CA ILE A 245 0.58 -21.76 10.05
C ILE A 245 1.25 -20.69 10.91
N VAL A 246 2.54 -20.88 11.22
CA VAL A 246 3.35 -19.91 11.97
C VAL A 246 4.67 -19.71 11.27
N CYS A 247 5.00 -18.45 10.99
CA CYS A 247 6.31 -18.04 10.52
C CYS A 247 7.11 -17.45 11.69
N THR A 248 8.41 -17.77 11.74
CA THR A 248 9.34 -17.22 12.73
C THR A 248 10.16 -16.09 12.10
N ASP A 249 10.65 -15.16 12.93
CA ASP A 249 11.50 -14.05 12.48
C ASP A 249 12.82 -14.53 11.85
N THR A 250 13.24 -15.75 12.16
CA THR A 250 14.39 -16.47 11.60
C THR A 250 14.10 -17.18 10.26
N GLY A 251 12.87 -17.11 9.74
CA GLY A 251 12.47 -17.71 8.46
C GLY A 251 12.11 -19.19 8.50
N MET A 252 11.78 -19.75 9.67
CA MET A 252 11.17 -21.09 9.75
C MET A 252 9.66 -20.97 9.59
N VAL A 253 9.09 -21.87 8.80
CA VAL A 253 7.64 -22.01 8.62
C VAL A 253 7.20 -23.33 9.22
N TYR A 254 6.20 -23.26 10.09
CA TYR A 254 5.55 -24.40 10.71
C TYR A 254 4.09 -24.44 10.26
N ALA A 255 3.54 -25.64 10.09
CA ALA A 255 2.12 -25.85 9.91
C ALA A 255 1.67 -27.08 10.72
N TRP A 256 0.61 -26.92 11.50
CA TRP A 256 0.00 -28.00 12.28
C TRP A 256 -1.47 -28.15 11.95
N ASN A 257 -1.92 -29.39 11.78
CA ASN A 257 -3.34 -29.71 11.80
C ASN A 257 -3.92 -29.36 13.18
N LEU A 258 -5.22 -29.08 13.27
CA LEU A 258 -5.88 -28.78 14.56
C LEU A 258 -5.72 -29.87 15.62
N ASN A 259 -5.49 -31.12 15.20
CA ASN A 259 -5.17 -32.22 16.11
C ASN A 259 -3.75 -32.16 16.73
N GLY A 260 -2.97 -31.12 16.41
CA GLY A 260 -1.62 -30.85 16.92
C GLY A 260 -0.49 -31.61 16.21
N SER A 261 -0.78 -32.40 15.17
CA SER A 261 0.24 -33.05 14.35
C SER A 261 0.74 -32.12 13.25
N LEU A 262 2.03 -32.19 12.96
CA LEU A 262 2.63 -31.40 11.86
C LEU A 262 2.04 -31.83 10.51
N VAL A 263 1.70 -30.83 9.69
CA VAL A 263 1.39 -31.05 8.27
C VAL A 263 2.61 -31.66 7.59
N LYS A 264 2.37 -32.59 6.66
CA LYS A 264 3.44 -33.35 6.02
C LYS A 264 4.38 -32.40 5.27
N GLY A 265 5.68 -32.48 5.58
CA GLY A 265 6.73 -31.67 4.96
C GLY A 265 7.15 -30.45 5.80
N PHE A 266 6.39 -30.11 6.84
CA PHE A 266 6.75 -29.09 7.81
C PHE A 266 7.53 -29.66 9.01
N PRO A 267 8.34 -28.84 9.70
CA PRO A 267 8.68 -27.47 9.32
C PRO A 267 9.76 -27.42 8.22
N PHE A 268 9.82 -26.31 7.50
CA PHE A 268 10.90 -26.01 6.57
C PHE A 268 11.40 -24.57 6.77
N ARG A 269 12.50 -24.23 6.12
CA ARG A 269 13.10 -22.90 6.15
C ARG A 269 12.91 -22.22 4.81
N ILE A 270 12.54 -20.94 4.81
CA ILE A 270 12.53 -20.10 3.61
C ILE A 270 13.96 -20.08 3.04
N PRO A 271 14.19 -20.50 1.78
CA PRO A 271 15.50 -20.45 1.14
C PRO A 271 15.82 -19.01 0.81
N VAL A 272 16.47 -18.37 1.77
CA VAL A 272 16.98 -17.02 1.68
C VAL A 272 18.38 -17.10 1.08
N ASN A 273 18.49 -16.91 -0.25
CA ASN A 273 19.77 -16.96 -0.96
C ASN A 273 20.75 -15.88 -0.46
N TYR A 274 20.25 -14.85 0.22
CA TYR A 274 21.02 -13.68 0.66
C TYR A 274 20.77 -13.29 2.12
N PHE A 275 20.66 -14.25 3.05
CA PHE A 275 20.48 -13.88 4.47
C PHE A 275 21.66 -13.04 4.96
N LEU A 276 21.47 -11.73 4.98
CA LEU A 276 22.42 -10.79 5.53
C LEU A 276 22.40 -10.98 7.05
N GLU A 277 23.56 -10.91 7.69
CA GLU A 277 23.66 -11.09 9.14
C GLU A 277 22.78 -10.04 9.85
N GLY A 278 21.64 -10.47 10.40
CA GLY A 278 20.66 -9.61 11.07
C GLY A 278 19.30 -9.45 10.36
N GLU A 279 19.06 -10.13 9.22
CA GLU A 279 17.74 -10.18 8.58
C GLU A 279 16.71 -10.88 9.46
N GLU A 280 15.54 -10.26 9.59
CA GLU A 280 14.40 -10.78 10.33
C GLU A 280 13.12 -10.64 9.49
N PHE A 281 12.22 -11.60 9.62
CA PHE A 281 10.84 -11.47 9.15
C PHE A 281 10.02 -10.78 10.24
N ARG A 282 9.23 -9.77 9.89
CA ARG A 282 8.46 -8.99 10.86
C ARG A 282 7.04 -8.65 10.43
N THR A 283 6.66 -9.00 9.21
CA THR A 283 5.33 -8.72 8.66
C THR A 283 4.35 -9.85 8.93
N HIS A 284 3.07 -9.54 8.80
CA HIS A 284 2.02 -10.55 8.82
C HIS A 284 2.15 -11.43 7.57
N PRO A 285 2.19 -12.76 7.70
CA PRO A 285 2.20 -13.63 6.55
C PRO A 285 0.82 -13.59 5.87
N LEU A 286 0.81 -13.56 4.55
CA LEU A 286 -0.39 -13.67 3.74
C LEU A 286 -0.36 -15.02 3.02
N VAL A 287 -1.47 -15.76 3.07
CA VAL A 287 -1.59 -17.07 2.42
C VAL A 287 -2.72 -17.01 1.43
N ASP A 288 -2.43 -17.27 0.16
CA ASP A 288 -3.45 -17.40 -0.89
C ASP A 288 -2.95 -18.22 -2.09
N ASP A 289 -3.82 -18.53 -3.04
CA ASP A 289 -3.51 -19.20 -4.31
C ASP A 289 -3.13 -18.15 -5.36
N PHE A 290 -1.97 -17.50 -5.18
CA PHE A 290 -1.58 -16.34 -5.99
C PHE A 290 -1.42 -16.73 -7.47
N ASN A 291 -0.91 -17.94 -7.74
CA ASN A 291 -0.66 -18.41 -9.10
C ASN A 291 -1.83 -19.16 -9.76
N ASN A 292 -2.97 -19.25 -9.06
CA ASN A 292 -4.19 -19.92 -9.50
C ASN A 292 -3.96 -21.37 -9.98
N ASP A 293 -3.01 -22.08 -9.37
CA ASP A 293 -2.75 -23.51 -9.62
C ASP A 293 -3.60 -24.43 -8.73
N GLY A 294 -4.36 -23.82 -7.81
CA GLY A 294 -5.20 -24.46 -6.83
C GLY A 294 -4.51 -24.65 -5.48
N LYS A 295 -3.20 -24.55 -5.35
CA LYS A 295 -2.49 -24.70 -4.08
C LYS A 295 -2.31 -23.33 -3.42
N LYS A 296 -1.83 -23.35 -2.18
CA LYS A 296 -1.64 -22.13 -1.41
C LYS A 296 -0.16 -21.77 -1.40
N GLU A 297 0.11 -20.51 -1.64
CA GLU A 297 1.37 -19.85 -1.45
C GLU A 297 1.34 -19.01 -0.17
N LEU A 298 2.53 -18.75 0.37
CA LEU A 298 2.77 -17.86 1.50
C LEU A 298 3.61 -16.69 1.00
N SER A 299 3.17 -15.46 1.24
CA SER A 299 3.98 -14.26 1.10
C SER A 299 4.36 -13.66 2.45
N ILE A 300 5.61 -13.22 2.56
CA ILE A 300 6.14 -12.58 3.77
C ILE A 300 7.30 -11.64 3.44
N ALA A 301 7.31 -10.44 4.03
CA ALA A 301 8.37 -9.46 3.81
C ALA A 301 9.40 -9.46 4.95
N SER A 302 10.68 -9.25 4.59
CA SER A 302 11.77 -9.08 5.54
C SER A 302 12.10 -7.62 5.84
N THR A 303 12.81 -7.39 6.94
CA THR A 303 13.30 -6.07 7.34
C THR A 303 14.40 -5.51 6.44
N PHE A 304 14.82 -6.23 5.40
CA PHE A 304 15.84 -5.78 4.45
C PHE A 304 15.26 -5.35 3.10
N GLY A 305 13.93 -5.30 2.98
CA GLY A 305 13.27 -4.86 1.76
C GLY A 305 13.23 -5.97 0.70
N TYR A 306 12.93 -7.19 1.12
CA TYR A 306 12.57 -8.28 0.21
C TYR A 306 11.18 -8.81 0.57
N LEU A 307 10.37 -9.09 -0.44
CA LEU A 307 9.18 -9.91 -0.30
C LEU A 307 9.48 -11.30 -0.84
N TYR A 308 9.19 -12.31 -0.04
CA TYR A 308 9.37 -13.71 -0.38
C TYR A 308 8.01 -14.36 -0.58
N ILE A 309 7.86 -15.12 -1.67
CA ILE A 309 6.68 -15.92 -1.96
C ILE A 309 7.08 -17.38 -2.12
N MET A 310 6.25 -18.28 -1.60
CA MET A 310 6.55 -19.69 -1.62
C MET A 310 5.31 -20.56 -1.69
N ALA A 311 5.34 -21.58 -2.55
CA ALA A 311 4.34 -22.64 -2.52
C ALA A 311 4.41 -23.46 -1.22
N LEU A 312 3.27 -23.63 -0.54
CA LEU A 312 3.14 -24.43 0.68
C LEU A 312 3.03 -25.94 0.38
N GLU A 313 3.93 -26.44 -0.51
CA GLU A 313 3.98 -27.83 -0.97
C GLU A 313 5.28 -28.59 -0.62
N PRO A 314 5.72 -28.63 0.65
CA PRO A 314 7.00 -29.27 0.97
C PRO A 314 6.99 -30.79 0.67
N PRO A 315 8.10 -31.34 0.11
CA PRO A 315 9.40 -30.71 -0.11
C PRO A 315 9.57 -30.05 -1.49
N ASN A 316 8.52 -30.02 -2.33
CA ASN A 316 8.58 -29.55 -3.71
C ASN A 316 8.15 -28.07 -3.85
N SER A 317 8.24 -27.30 -2.77
CA SER A 317 7.95 -25.87 -2.77
C SER A 317 8.78 -25.17 -3.85
N THR A 318 8.11 -24.39 -4.68
CA THR A 318 8.70 -23.37 -5.55
C THR A 318 8.83 -22.07 -4.76
N PHE A 319 9.79 -21.25 -5.16
CA PHE A 319 10.18 -20.04 -4.44
C PHE A 319 10.35 -18.90 -5.42
N TRP A 320 9.85 -17.74 -5.02
CA TRP A 320 9.99 -16.48 -5.74
C TRP A 320 10.36 -15.41 -4.72
N ASP A 321 11.16 -14.45 -5.12
CA ASP A 321 11.54 -13.31 -4.31
C ASP A 321 11.66 -12.07 -5.17
N ILE A 322 11.37 -10.92 -4.57
CA ILE A 322 11.50 -9.62 -5.22
C ILE A 322 12.04 -8.60 -4.24
N ALA A 323 13.00 -7.79 -4.70
CA ALA A 323 13.45 -6.62 -3.96
C ALA A 323 12.34 -5.57 -3.99
N ILE A 324 11.98 -5.06 -2.82
CA ILE A 324 10.98 -3.99 -2.68
C ILE A 324 11.68 -2.69 -2.30
N PRO A 325 11.19 -1.53 -2.76
CA PRO A 325 11.91 -0.25 -2.70
C PRO A 325 12.00 0.36 -1.29
N SER A 326 11.75 -0.43 -0.23
CA SER A 326 11.81 0.04 1.16
C SER A 326 11.88 -1.10 2.17
N VAL A 327 12.38 -0.77 3.35
CA VAL A 327 12.35 -1.66 4.52
C VAL A 327 10.94 -1.73 5.05
N VAL A 328 10.42 -2.94 5.26
CA VAL A 328 9.07 -3.15 5.78
C VAL A 328 9.09 -3.28 7.30
N TYR A 329 8.13 -2.65 7.99
CA TYR A 329 7.99 -2.71 9.45
C TYR A 329 6.86 -3.69 9.85
N SER A 330 6.82 -4.06 11.13
CA SER A 330 5.81 -5.01 11.64
C SER A 330 4.37 -4.50 11.66
N SER A 331 4.15 -3.24 11.28
CA SER A 331 2.83 -2.60 11.23
C SER A 331 2.15 -2.68 9.86
N THR A 332 2.89 -3.07 8.81
CA THR A 332 2.38 -3.12 7.43
C THR A 332 2.04 -4.55 7.05
N HIS A 333 0.80 -4.83 6.67
CA HIS A 333 0.34 -6.14 6.22
C HIS A 333 -0.03 -6.08 4.75
N ALA A 334 0.28 -7.15 4.01
CA ALA A 334 -0.24 -7.33 2.67
C ALA A 334 -1.68 -7.83 2.72
N VAL A 335 -2.45 -7.51 1.68
CA VAL A 335 -3.75 -8.10 1.38
C VAL A 335 -3.70 -8.77 0.01
N SER A 336 -4.57 -9.76 -0.22
CA SER A 336 -4.72 -10.41 -1.52
C SER A 336 -6.10 -10.19 -2.10
N TYR A 337 -6.15 -9.85 -3.38
CA TYR A 337 -7.39 -9.65 -4.13
C TYR A 337 -7.10 -9.67 -5.64
N ASP A 338 -8.06 -10.13 -6.44
CA ASP A 338 -8.03 -10.03 -7.91
C ASP A 338 -8.49 -8.62 -8.32
N ILE A 339 -7.55 -7.67 -8.34
CA ILE A 339 -7.86 -6.24 -8.43
C ILE A 339 -8.24 -5.82 -9.85
N ASP A 340 -7.72 -6.50 -10.87
CA ASP A 340 -7.99 -6.21 -12.28
C ASP A 340 -8.92 -7.25 -12.95
N ASN A 341 -9.45 -8.21 -12.17
CA ASN A 341 -10.38 -9.25 -12.61
C ASN A 341 -9.80 -10.18 -13.71
N ASP A 342 -8.48 -10.41 -13.70
CA ASP A 342 -7.82 -11.32 -14.63
C ASP A 342 -7.84 -12.79 -14.16
N GLY A 343 -8.25 -13.03 -12.92
CA GLY A 343 -8.36 -14.33 -12.29
C GLY A 343 -7.12 -14.78 -11.51
N TYR A 344 -6.10 -13.93 -11.39
CA TYR A 344 -5.00 -14.07 -10.45
C TYR A 344 -5.27 -13.15 -9.25
N HIS A 345 -4.85 -13.57 -8.06
CA HIS A 345 -4.95 -12.70 -6.90
C HIS A 345 -3.62 -11.96 -6.74
N GLU A 346 -3.65 -10.63 -6.78
CA GLU A 346 -2.48 -9.80 -6.52
C GLU A 346 -2.10 -9.80 -5.05
N ILE A 347 -0.85 -9.45 -4.77
CA ILE A 347 -0.33 -9.16 -3.45
C ILE A 347 -0.15 -7.65 -3.34
N ILE A 348 -0.94 -7.04 -2.48
CA ILE A 348 -1.01 -5.58 -2.31
C ILE A 348 -0.36 -5.25 -0.97
N GLN A 349 0.84 -4.65 -1.00
CA GLN A 349 1.69 -4.45 0.18
C GLN A 349 1.99 -2.97 0.39
N SER A 350 1.55 -2.43 1.52
CA SER A 350 1.97 -1.10 1.99
C SER A 350 3.46 -1.08 2.34
N LEU A 351 4.16 -0.03 1.93
CA LEU A 351 5.56 0.23 2.19
C LEU A 351 5.74 1.60 2.85
N PRO A 352 6.80 1.84 3.64
CA PRO A 352 6.98 3.14 4.27
C PRO A 352 7.15 4.35 3.35
N ASN A 353 7.24 4.14 2.04
CA ASN A 353 7.36 5.16 1.00
C ASN A 353 6.34 4.96 -0.12
N GLY A 354 5.31 4.12 0.06
CA GLY A 354 4.36 3.86 -1.01
C GLY A 354 3.52 2.60 -0.84
N LEU A 355 3.03 2.10 -1.95
CA LEU A 355 2.28 0.86 -2.11
C LEU A 355 2.89 0.09 -3.28
N ILE A 356 3.10 -1.21 -3.12
CA ILE A 356 3.49 -2.08 -4.23
C ILE A 356 2.40 -3.13 -4.46
N VAL A 357 2.07 -3.37 -5.73
CA VAL A 357 1.14 -4.42 -6.17
C VAL A 357 1.91 -5.40 -7.04
N LEU A 358 1.83 -6.67 -6.68
CA LEU A 358 2.56 -7.75 -7.33
C LEU A 358 1.60 -8.82 -7.82
N ARG A 359 1.93 -9.44 -8.94
CA ARG A 359 1.21 -10.60 -9.46
C ARG A 359 2.16 -11.79 -9.55
N LEU A 360 1.65 -12.97 -9.19
CA LEU A 360 2.36 -14.22 -9.41
C LEU A 360 1.60 -15.03 -10.44
N THR A 361 2.17 -15.24 -11.63
CA THR A 361 1.65 -16.22 -12.60
C THR A 361 2.59 -17.43 -12.62
N THR A 362 3.43 -17.55 -13.64
CA THR A 362 4.61 -18.42 -13.61
C THR A 362 5.82 -17.74 -12.99
N GLU A 363 5.88 -16.42 -13.13
CA GLU A 363 6.92 -15.54 -12.62
C GLU A 363 6.27 -14.45 -11.75
N LEU A 364 7.08 -13.86 -10.88
CA LEU A 364 6.65 -12.79 -9.99
C LEU A 364 6.92 -11.46 -10.69
N GLU A 365 5.88 -10.66 -10.91
CA GLU A 365 5.96 -9.37 -11.58
C GLU A 365 5.41 -8.24 -10.70
N VAL A 366 5.93 -7.03 -10.90
CA VAL A 366 5.36 -5.81 -10.34
C VAL A 366 4.27 -5.33 -11.29
N VAL A 367 3.02 -5.29 -10.82
CA VAL A 367 1.90 -4.76 -11.63
C VAL A 367 2.01 -3.23 -11.66
N PHE A 368 2.14 -2.61 -10.50
CA PHE A 368 2.46 -1.19 -10.36
C PHE A 368 3.02 -0.88 -8.97
N TYR A 369 3.67 0.28 -8.86
CA TYR A 369 4.14 0.85 -7.61
C TYR A 369 3.69 2.31 -7.51
N ILE A 370 3.10 2.67 -6.38
CA ILE A 370 2.61 4.03 -6.12
C ILE A 370 3.44 4.64 -5.00
N PRO A 371 4.28 5.64 -5.28
CA PRO A 371 5.04 6.32 -4.25
C PRO A 371 4.12 7.14 -3.34
N SER A 372 4.59 7.32 -2.11
CA SER A 372 3.97 8.15 -1.09
C SER A 372 5.03 9.05 -0.47
N GLU A 373 4.77 10.36 -0.50
CA GLU A 373 5.61 11.38 0.12
C GLU A 373 5.78 11.19 1.63
N THR A 374 4.83 10.50 2.27
CA THR A 374 4.87 10.18 3.69
C THR A 374 4.58 8.72 3.96
N ASN A 375 4.88 8.31 5.20
CA ASN A 375 4.90 6.91 5.57
C ASN A 375 3.49 6.26 5.53
N VAL A 376 3.34 5.25 4.68
CA VAL A 376 2.18 4.35 4.66
C VAL A 376 2.45 3.23 5.66
N ASN A 377 1.96 3.41 6.89
CA ASN A 377 2.17 2.43 7.96
C ASN A 377 0.95 1.52 8.21
N GLY A 378 -0.22 1.82 7.61
CA GLY A 378 -1.43 1.01 7.68
C GLY A 378 -1.46 -0.04 6.56
N PHE A 379 -2.21 -1.12 6.76
CA PHE A 379 -2.47 -2.10 5.70
C PHE A 379 -3.55 -1.57 4.73
N PRO A 380 -3.49 -1.94 3.45
CA PRO A 380 -4.47 -1.52 2.46
C PRO A 380 -5.86 -2.10 2.77
N ALA A 381 -6.91 -1.36 2.46
CA ALA A 381 -8.27 -1.89 2.39
C ALA A 381 -8.70 -2.04 0.93
N ILE A 382 -9.57 -3.01 0.65
CA ILE A 382 -10.05 -3.32 -0.70
C ILE A 382 -11.58 -3.30 -0.68
N ALA A 383 -12.20 -2.50 -1.55
CA ALA A 383 -13.64 -2.47 -1.74
C ALA A 383 -13.99 -1.85 -3.11
N ASP A 384 -15.12 -2.29 -3.66
CA ASP A 384 -15.79 -1.61 -4.78
C ASP A 384 -16.46 -0.36 -4.22
N ILE A 385 -15.80 0.78 -4.40
CA ILE A 385 -16.18 2.08 -3.85
C ILE A 385 -17.18 2.79 -4.77
N ASP A 386 -17.02 2.67 -6.08
CA ASP A 386 -17.86 3.39 -7.05
C ASP A 386 -19.01 2.55 -7.63
N SER A 387 -19.19 1.32 -7.11
CA SER A 387 -20.22 0.36 -7.49
C SER A 387 -20.16 -0.08 -8.96
N ASP A 388 -18.97 -0.07 -9.58
CA ASP A 388 -18.76 -0.52 -10.95
C ASP A 388 -18.50 -2.04 -11.08
N ASN A 389 -18.41 -2.77 -9.95
CA ASN A 389 -18.01 -4.17 -9.79
C ASN A 389 -16.52 -4.46 -10.04
N LYS A 390 -15.68 -3.43 -10.04
CA LYS A 390 -14.24 -3.53 -9.81
C LYS A 390 -13.97 -3.06 -8.39
N ALA A 391 -12.87 -3.53 -7.81
CA ALA A 391 -12.49 -3.11 -6.48
C ALA A 391 -11.34 -2.12 -6.57
N GLU A 392 -11.34 -1.16 -5.65
CA GLU A 392 -10.29 -0.19 -5.50
C GLU A 392 -9.43 -0.52 -4.27
N ILE A 393 -8.22 0.03 -4.26
CA ILE A 393 -7.28 -0.02 -3.16
C ILE A 393 -7.31 1.29 -2.39
N ILE A 394 -7.55 1.20 -1.08
CA ILE A 394 -7.57 2.35 -0.17
C ILE A 394 -6.34 2.27 0.72
N ILE A 395 -5.52 3.32 0.68
CA ILE A 395 -4.35 3.47 1.55
C ILE A 395 -4.41 4.79 2.32
N THR A 396 -3.86 4.77 3.53
CA THR A 396 -3.71 5.98 4.36
C THR A 396 -2.24 6.19 4.71
N ASN A 397 -1.79 7.43 4.62
CA ASN A 397 -0.49 7.88 5.11
C ASN A 397 -0.67 9.02 6.14
N TYR A 398 0.41 9.70 6.52
CA TYR A 398 0.34 10.77 7.51
C TYR A 398 -0.41 12.03 7.07
N LEU A 399 -0.56 12.24 5.77
CA LEU A 399 -1.06 13.47 5.16
C LEU A 399 -2.24 13.27 4.20
N SER A 400 -2.55 12.03 3.81
CA SER A 400 -3.60 11.75 2.84
C SER A 400 -4.17 10.35 2.94
N LEU A 401 -5.40 10.24 2.47
CA LEU A 401 -6.03 9.00 2.04
C LEU A 401 -6.02 8.97 0.51
N LYS A 402 -5.61 7.85 -0.09
CA LYS A 402 -5.64 7.64 -1.54
C LYS A 402 -6.55 6.44 -1.87
N ILE A 403 -7.34 6.59 -2.93
CA ILE A 403 -8.13 5.53 -3.57
C ILE A 403 -7.53 5.31 -4.95
N ILE A 404 -7.24 4.05 -5.26
CA ILE A 404 -6.46 3.63 -6.42
C ILE A 404 -7.25 2.53 -7.15
N ASP A 405 -7.40 2.62 -8.46
CA ASP A 405 -8.06 1.58 -9.25
C ASP A 405 -7.16 0.36 -9.51
N GLY A 406 -7.73 -0.71 -10.07
CA GLY A 406 -6.99 -1.93 -10.40
C GLY A 406 -5.93 -1.76 -11.49
N GLU A 407 -5.92 -0.62 -12.18
CA GLU A 407 -4.92 -0.25 -13.17
C GLU A 407 -3.80 0.65 -12.59
N GLY A 408 -3.88 0.99 -11.30
CA GLY A 408 -2.86 1.77 -10.57
C GLY A 408 -3.07 3.29 -10.61
N ASN A 409 -4.17 3.78 -11.20
CA ASN A 409 -4.46 5.21 -11.23
C ASN A 409 -5.02 5.67 -9.89
N ILE A 410 -4.53 6.80 -9.39
CA ILE A 410 -5.12 7.45 -8.21
C ILE A 410 -6.42 8.14 -8.65
N ILE A 411 -7.54 7.45 -8.51
CA ILE A 411 -8.86 8.01 -8.84
C ILE A 411 -9.28 9.10 -7.84
N LYS A 412 -8.72 9.07 -6.62
CA LYS A 412 -8.95 10.09 -5.61
C LYS A 412 -7.83 10.19 -4.59
N SER A 413 -7.44 11.42 -4.27
CA SER A 413 -6.55 11.75 -3.15
C SER A 413 -7.22 12.78 -2.26
N VAL A 414 -7.27 12.50 -0.96
CA VAL A 414 -7.82 13.41 0.05
C VAL A 414 -6.69 13.78 1.00
N THR A 415 -6.08 14.95 0.80
CA THR A 415 -5.03 15.48 1.68
C THR A 415 -5.64 16.00 2.98
N ARG A 416 -5.51 15.22 4.05
CA ARG A 416 -5.98 15.54 5.41
C ARG A 416 -4.97 14.95 6.41
N PHE A 417 -4.96 15.46 7.64
CA PHE A 417 -4.23 14.94 8.82
C PHE A 417 -2.89 15.65 9.16
N LEU A 418 -2.90 16.29 10.34
CA LEU A 418 -1.70 16.75 11.07
C LEU A 418 -1.81 16.26 12.54
N SER A 419 -1.48 14.99 12.78
CA SER A 419 -0.79 14.62 14.02
C SER A 419 -0.10 13.27 13.92
N ALA A 420 1.17 13.29 14.30
CA ALA A 420 2.18 12.27 14.12
C ALA A 420 2.04 11.03 15.00
N SER A 421 2.62 9.95 14.46
CA SER A 421 3.15 8.71 15.07
C SER A 421 2.17 7.58 15.39
N ASP A 422 1.66 6.92 14.34
CA ASP A 422 1.11 5.53 14.25
C ASP A 422 -0.29 5.48 13.58
N THR A 423 -0.35 4.98 12.35
CA THR A 423 -1.56 4.95 11.50
C THR A 423 -2.54 3.84 11.91
N ILE A 424 -3.83 4.13 11.80
CA ILE A 424 -4.92 3.15 11.82
C ILE A 424 -5.25 2.84 10.36
N SER A 425 -5.35 1.55 10.00
CA SER A 425 -5.71 1.16 8.63
C SER A 425 -7.15 1.61 8.32
N PRO A 426 -7.43 2.06 7.09
CA PRO A 426 -8.80 2.39 6.71
C PRO A 426 -9.69 1.16 6.86
N ILE A 427 -10.93 1.37 7.29
CA ILE A 427 -11.96 0.33 7.30
C ILE A 427 -12.98 0.73 6.25
N VAL A 428 -13.33 -0.19 5.36
CA VAL A 428 -14.33 0.02 4.31
C VAL A 428 -15.53 -0.86 4.59
N TYR A 429 -16.70 -0.26 4.73
CA TYR A 429 -17.94 -0.98 5.02
C TYR A 429 -19.17 -0.09 4.78
N ASP A 430 -20.29 -0.68 4.34
CA ASP A 430 -21.65 -0.10 4.34
C ASP A 430 -22.22 0.08 5.76
N VAL A 431 -21.86 1.17 6.42
CA VAL A 431 -22.16 1.48 7.82
C VAL A 431 -23.65 1.72 8.04
N ASP A 432 -24.34 2.29 7.06
CA ASP A 432 -25.75 2.71 7.20
C ASP A 432 -26.77 1.81 6.49
N ASN A 433 -26.28 0.76 5.81
CA ASN A 433 -27.03 -0.31 5.14
C ASN A 433 -27.81 0.18 3.92
N ASP A 434 -27.26 1.15 3.19
CA ASP A 434 -27.81 1.68 1.95
C ASP A 434 -27.26 0.97 0.68
N ASN A 435 -26.32 0.04 0.85
CA ASN A 435 -25.54 -0.69 -0.16
C ASN A 435 -24.44 0.13 -0.87
N GLU A 436 -24.10 1.30 -0.33
CA GLU A 436 -22.90 2.05 -0.66
C GLU A 436 -21.84 1.74 0.40
N ILE A 437 -20.56 1.80 0.04
CA ILE A 437 -19.48 1.51 0.98
C ILE A 437 -19.03 2.83 1.58
N GLU A 438 -18.87 2.93 2.89
CA GLU A 438 -18.21 4.09 3.53
C GLU A 438 -16.77 3.78 3.88
N ILE A 439 -15.96 4.83 3.91
CA ILE A 439 -14.60 4.77 4.43
C ILE A 439 -14.60 5.31 5.86
N VAL A 440 -14.27 4.45 6.82
CA VAL A 440 -14.15 4.79 8.24
C VAL A 440 -12.67 4.95 8.60
N HIS A 441 -12.31 6.11 9.14
CA HIS A 441 -10.95 6.41 9.57
C HIS A 441 -10.92 7.15 10.91
N ILE A 442 -9.91 6.84 11.74
CA ILE A 442 -9.70 7.48 13.04
C ILE A 442 -8.31 8.07 13.13
N SER A 443 -8.22 9.36 13.44
CA SER A 443 -6.95 10.00 13.81
C SER A 443 -6.62 9.75 15.27
N GLN A 444 -5.33 9.76 15.62
CA GLN A 444 -4.86 9.56 16.99
C GLN A 444 -5.41 10.54 18.02
N ARG A 445 -5.80 11.74 17.57
CA ARG A 445 -6.45 12.76 18.39
C ARG A 445 -7.96 12.61 18.44
N GLY A 446 -8.50 11.47 18.01
CA GLY A 446 -9.90 11.15 18.15
C GLY A 446 -10.80 11.91 17.16
N GLN A 447 -10.32 12.14 15.94
CA GLN A 447 -11.20 12.54 14.85
C GLN A 447 -11.65 11.29 14.12
N LEU A 448 -12.94 10.98 14.18
CA LEU A 448 -13.58 9.92 13.38
C LEU A 448 -14.16 10.56 12.12
N SER A 449 -13.76 10.08 10.94
CA SER A 449 -14.45 10.36 9.67
C SER A 449 -15.13 9.10 9.15
N ILE A 450 -16.33 9.28 8.62
CA ILE A 450 -17.11 8.31 7.86
C ILE A 450 -17.45 9.06 6.58
N ASP A 451 -16.87 8.64 5.46
CA ASP A 451 -17.02 9.31 4.17
C ASP A 451 -17.90 8.45 3.25
N GLU A 452 -19.05 8.99 2.81
CA GLU A 452 -19.96 8.38 1.81
C GLU A 452 -19.30 8.41 0.42
N THR A 453 -19.49 7.34 -0.36
CA THR A 453 -18.79 7.15 -1.64
C THR A 453 -19.48 7.77 -2.85
N ASN A 454 -20.78 8.05 -2.79
CA ASN A 454 -21.49 8.65 -3.93
C ASN A 454 -21.54 10.19 -3.96
N ASP A 455 -21.16 10.88 -2.88
CA ASP A 455 -21.13 12.35 -2.83
C ASP A 455 -19.71 12.93 -2.91
N PHE A 456 -18.87 12.30 -3.74
CA PHE A 456 -17.48 12.70 -3.94
C PHE A 456 -17.26 14.02 -4.71
N GLY A 457 -18.10 15.03 -4.46
CA GLY A 457 -17.90 16.43 -4.83
C GLY A 457 -18.16 17.39 -3.65
N LEU A 458 -17.12 18.15 -3.27
CA LEU A 458 -17.22 19.40 -2.48
C LEU A 458 -17.72 19.30 -1.02
N ALA A 459 -17.13 18.45 -0.18
CA ALA A 459 -17.30 18.54 1.27
C ALA A 459 -15.97 18.66 2.06
N PRO A 460 -15.56 19.88 2.47
CA PRO A 460 -14.53 20.10 3.48
C PRO A 460 -15.07 20.02 4.91
N TRP A 461 -14.29 19.45 5.83
CA TRP A 461 -14.70 19.08 7.19
C TRP A 461 -14.53 20.20 8.24
N ILE A 462 -15.47 20.18 9.20
CA ILE A 462 -15.62 20.99 10.42
C ILE A 462 -14.36 21.02 11.32
N HIS A 463 -13.99 22.23 11.77
CA HIS A 463 -13.04 22.47 12.86
C HIS A 463 -13.75 23.10 14.08
N VAL A 464 -14.33 22.32 15.00
CA VAL A 464 -14.87 22.90 16.26
C VAL A 464 -13.74 23.15 17.26
N ARG A 465 -13.14 24.34 17.21
CA ARG A 465 -12.53 24.92 18.41
C ARG A 465 -13.58 25.66 19.23
N GLY A 466 -14.12 24.96 20.22
CA GLY A 466 -14.82 25.57 21.34
C GLY A 466 -16.32 25.32 21.37
N SER A 467 -16.77 24.91 22.55
CA SER A 467 -18.18 24.80 22.95
C SER A 467 -19.05 25.90 22.35
N LEU A 468 -19.97 25.58 21.44
CA LEU A 468 -21.16 26.37 21.20
C LEU A 468 -22.35 25.49 20.76
N LYS A 469 -23.43 25.61 21.54
CA LYS A 469 -24.77 25.19 21.18
C LYS A 469 -25.24 25.89 19.90
N ASN A 470 -25.81 25.11 18.98
CA ASN A 470 -26.77 25.51 17.95
C ASN A 470 -26.39 26.74 17.09
N THR A 471 -25.75 26.51 15.94
CA THR A 471 -25.89 27.37 14.75
C THR A 471 -25.99 26.48 13.53
N ILE A 472 -26.88 26.85 12.62
CA ILE A 472 -27.13 26.19 11.35
C ILE A 472 -26.16 26.85 10.38
N ASP A 473 -25.25 26.09 9.78
CA ASP A 473 -24.22 26.58 8.85
C ASP A 473 -24.86 27.13 7.56
N LEU A 474 -24.44 28.33 7.18
CA LEU A 474 -24.85 29.04 5.97
C LEU A 474 -23.57 29.57 5.31
N ASP A 475 -23.48 29.39 4.00
CA ASP A 475 -22.54 30.07 3.10
C ASP A 475 -23.32 31.19 2.38
N SER A 476 -23.12 32.43 2.80
CA SER A 476 -23.96 33.56 2.39
C SER A 476 -23.65 34.10 0.99
N ASP A 477 -22.42 33.94 0.48
CA ASP A 477 -22.00 34.40 -0.85
C ASP A 477 -21.67 33.27 -1.84
N ASN A 478 -21.68 32.02 -1.38
CA ASN A 478 -21.50 30.78 -2.18
C ASN A 478 -20.14 30.71 -2.85
N ASP A 479 -19.09 31.08 -2.14
CA ASP A 479 -17.72 31.10 -2.64
C ASP A 479 -16.91 29.86 -2.22
N GLY A 480 -17.52 29.00 -1.41
CA GLY A 480 -16.90 27.80 -0.86
C GLY A 480 -16.34 27.96 0.55
N LEU A 481 -16.45 29.15 1.16
CA LEU A 481 -16.04 29.46 2.53
C LEU A 481 -17.28 29.76 3.39
N TRP A 482 -17.50 29.04 4.48
CA TRP A 482 -18.71 29.19 5.28
C TRP A 482 -18.70 30.46 6.14
N ASP A 483 -19.88 31.04 6.46
CA ASP A 483 -20.02 32.31 7.21
C ASP A 483 -19.21 32.38 8.52
N PHE A 484 -18.98 31.22 9.16
CA PHE A 484 -18.20 31.13 10.39
C PHE A 484 -16.69 31.04 10.11
N GLU A 485 -16.28 30.42 9.00
CA GLU A 485 -14.88 30.35 8.56
C GLU A 485 -14.41 31.76 8.17
N GLU A 486 -15.26 32.51 7.48
CA GLU A 486 -15.00 33.89 7.14
C GLU A 486 -14.88 34.79 8.37
N GLU A 487 -15.66 34.53 9.42
CA GLU A 487 -15.53 35.25 10.69
C GLU A 487 -14.21 34.92 11.42
N ILE A 488 -13.66 33.73 11.23
CA ILE A 488 -12.38 33.29 11.81
C ILE A 488 -11.20 33.85 11.01
N ILE A 489 -11.26 33.75 9.69
CA ILE A 489 -10.20 34.16 8.75
C ILE A 489 -10.17 35.68 8.63
N GLY A 490 -11.32 36.34 8.78
CA GLY A 490 -11.48 37.79 8.68
C GLY A 490 -11.93 38.27 7.31
N THR A 491 -12.35 37.35 6.44
CA THR A 491 -12.98 37.58 5.14
C THR A 491 -14.45 37.99 5.30
N SER A 492 -15.10 38.38 4.21
CA SER A 492 -16.40 39.00 4.20
C SER A 492 -17.49 38.07 3.71
N LYS A 493 -18.31 37.60 4.67
CA LYS A 493 -19.55 36.78 4.51
C LYS A 493 -20.68 37.21 3.59
N ASN A 494 -20.44 38.12 2.67
CA ASN A 494 -21.39 38.52 1.64
C ASN A 494 -20.64 38.97 0.38
N ASN A 495 -19.35 38.67 0.29
CA ASN A 495 -18.44 39.06 -0.75
C ASN A 495 -17.42 37.94 -0.98
N PHE A 496 -17.72 37.14 -2.00
CA PHE A 496 -16.95 35.97 -2.47
C PHE A 496 -15.45 36.19 -2.76
N ASP A 497 -14.93 37.41 -2.68
CA ASP A 497 -13.55 37.81 -3.03
C ASP A 497 -13.25 39.08 -2.21
N THR A 498 -12.73 38.88 -0.99
CA THR A 498 -12.57 39.92 0.04
C THR A 498 -11.50 40.94 -0.32
N ASP A 499 -10.40 40.51 -0.91
CA ASP A 499 -9.29 41.39 -1.27
C ASP A 499 -9.34 41.91 -2.71
N THR A 500 -10.31 41.44 -3.48
CA THR A 500 -10.70 41.87 -4.82
C THR A 500 -9.65 41.58 -5.90
N ASP A 501 -8.95 40.46 -5.76
CA ASP A 501 -7.86 40.06 -6.63
C ASP A 501 -8.25 39.06 -7.73
N THR A 502 -9.54 38.69 -7.80
CA THR A 502 -10.18 37.82 -8.80
C THR A 502 -10.21 36.33 -8.49
N ILE A 503 -9.46 35.85 -7.50
CA ILE A 503 -9.66 34.51 -6.91
C ILE A 503 -10.68 34.66 -5.76
N SER A 504 -11.52 33.65 -5.52
CA SER A 504 -12.50 33.71 -4.43
C SER A 504 -11.88 33.33 -3.10
N ASP A 505 -12.38 33.87 -1.99
CA ASP A 505 -11.83 33.60 -0.66
C ASP A 505 -11.84 32.08 -0.38
N GLY A 506 -12.92 31.39 -0.79
CA GLY A 506 -13.00 29.94 -0.71
C GLY A 506 -12.00 29.17 -1.57
N LEU A 507 -11.61 29.64 -2.76
CA LEU A 507 -10.59 28.97 -3.59
C LEU A 507 -9.19 29.19 -3.04
N GLU A 508 -8.91 30.41 -2.60
CA GLU A 508 -7.64 30.76 -1.94
C GLU A 508 -7.43 29.92 -0.69
N VAL A 509 -8.46 29.74 0.14
CA VAL A 509 -8.34 28.99 1.39
C VAL A 509 -8.35 27.48 1.18
N ASN A 510 -9.27 26.97 0.35
CA ASN A 510 -9.54 25.53 0.31
C ASN A 510 -8.70 24.77 -0.72
N GLN A 511 -8.27 25.42 -1.80
CA GLN A 511 -7.58 24.76 -2.91
C GLN A 511 -6.12 25.17 -3.04
N TYR A 512 -5.84 26.47 -2.97
CA TYR A 512 -4.51 27.00 -3.31
C TYR A 512 -3.70 27.50 -2.10
N ILE A 513 -4.31 27.53 -0.90
CA ILE A 513 -3.72 27.99 0.37
C ILE A 513 -3.12 29.42 0.24
N LEU A 514 -3.68 30.22 -0.67
CA LEU A 514 -3.38 31.64 -0.84
C LEU A 514 -4.04 32.47 0.27
N ASN A 515 -3.70 33.76 0.32
CA ASN A 515 -4.15 34.62 1.41
C ASN A 515 -5.34 35.50 0.98
N PRO A 516 -6.59 35.18 1.39
CA PRO A 516 -7.81 35.85 0.93
C PRO A 516 -7.99 37.29 1.43
N LEU A 517 -6.97 37.84 2.09
CA LEU A 517 -6.94 39.21 2.59
C LEU A 517 -5.85 40.05 1.92
N ASN A 518 -5.11 39.49 0.97
CA ASN A 518 -3.97 40.10 0.35
C ASN A 518 -3.90 39.79 -1.15
N PRO A 519 -4.06 40.81 -2.03
CA PRO A 519 -4.15 40.57 -3.45
C PRO A 519 -2.81 40.09 -4.03
N ASP A 520 -2.65 38.78 -4.14
CA ASP A 520 -1.41 38.07 -4.48
C ASP A 520 -1.53 37.13 -5.69
N VAL A 521 -2.68 37.08 -6.32
CA VAL A 521 -2.93 36.55 -7.69
C VAL A 521 -1.82 36.83 -8.73
N GLY A 522 -1.13 37.98 -8.63
CA GLY A 522 -0.08 38.39 -9.59
C GLY A 522 1.35 38.11 -9.12
N THR A 523 1.54 37.45 -7.98
CA THR A 523 2.84 36.99 -7.50
C THR A 523 3.17 35.61 -8.04
N ASP A 524 4.44 35.26 -7.94
CA ASP A 524 5.00 33.93 -8.18
C ASP A 524 5.41 33.48 -6.78
N SER A 525 4.58 32.65 -6.16
CA SER A 525 4.65 32.41 -4.71
C SER A 525 5.65 31.31 -4.35
N ASP A 526 5.91 30.36 -5.24
CA ASP A 526 6.89 29.29 -5.11
C ASP A 526 8.17 29.50 -5.95
N ASP A 527 8.27 30.62 -6.68
CA ASP A 527 9.43 31.05 -7.45
C ASP A 527 9.78 30.07 -8.60
N ASP A 528 8.78 29.40 -9.20
CA ASP A 528 8.92 28.44 -10.30
C ASP A 528 8.91 29.11 -11.70
N GLY A 529 8.51 30.37 -11.78
CA GLY A 529 8.46 31.18 -13.00
C GLY A 529 7.07 31.32 -13.62
N LEU A 530 6.05 30.66 -13.10
CA LEU A 530 4.65 30.98 -13.32
C LEU A 530 4.18 32.00 -12.28
N SER A 531 2.91 32.36 -12.30
CA SER A 531 2.34 33.27 -11.31
C SER A 531 1.03 32.68 -10.86
N ASN A 532 0.60 32.95 -9.63
CA ASN A 532 -0.55 32.32 -9.02
C ASN A 532 -1.78 32.32 -9.95
N ILE A 533 -2.06 33.41 -10.67
CA ILE A 533 -3.17 33.47 -11.64
C ILE A 533 -2.98 32.59 -12.87
N ILE A 534 -1.76 32.48 -13.37
CA ILE A 534 -1.46 31.68 -14.56
C ILE A 534 -1.60 30.20 -14.23
N GLU A 535 -1.11 29.81 -13.06
CA GLU A 535 -1.23 28.46 -12.51
C GLU A 535 -2.69 28.11 -12.30
N VAL A 536 -3.45 28.93 -11.56
CA VAL A 536 -4.88 28.70 -11.27
C VAL A 536 -5.76 28.71 -12.53
N ASP A 537 -5.60 29.69 -13.43
CA ASP A 537 -6.54 29.87 -14.56
C ASP A 537 -6.21 29.01 -15.78
N ASN A 538 -4.93 28.70 -16.03
CA ASN A 538 -4.51 28.07 -17.29
C ASN A 538 -3.96 26.66 -17.15
N TYR A 539 -3.22 26.37 -16.07
CA TYR A 539 -2.51 25.09 -15.90
C TYR A 539 -3.11 24.23 -14.79
N TYR A 540 -3.91 24.81 -13.91
CA TYR A 540 -4.54 24.18 -12.74
C TYR A 540 -3.53 23.56 -11.76
N THR A 541 -2.30 24.07 -11.76
CA THR A 541 -1.21 23.72 -10.86
C THR A 541 -1.33 24.44 -9.52
N ASN A 542 -0.52 24.07 -8.52
CA ASN A 542 -0.57 24.61 -7.17
C ASN A 542 0.41 25.78 -6.99
N PRO A 543 -0.07 27.03 -6.81
CA PRO A 543 0.76 28.24 -6.69
C PRO A 543 1.80 28.30 -5.56
N LEU A 544 1.78 27.34 -4.64
CA LEU A 544 2.72 27.27 -3.52
C LEU A 544 3.65 26.07 -3.62
N ASN A 545 3.53 25.29 -4.69
CA ASN A 545 4.29 24.07 -4.90
C ASN A 545 4.88 24.13 -6.31
N PRO A 546 6.20 24.32 -6.43
CA PRO A 546 6.82 24.57 -7.71
C PRO A 546 6.81 23.34 -8.64
N ASP A 547 6.35 22.17 -8.20
CA ASP A 547 6.35 20.87 -8.89
C ASP A 547 5.07 20.12 -8.47
N SER A 548 3.99 20.29 -9.24
CA SER A 548 2.63 19.95 -8.84
C SER A 548 2.30 18.46 -8.94
N ASP A 549 2.93 17.72 -9.86
CA ASP A 549 2.78 16.27 -9.98
C ASP A 549 3.89 15.47 -9.28
N GLY A 550 4.93 16.15 -8.80
CA GLY A 550 5.98 15.59 -7.96
C GLY A 550 7.02 14.78 -8.73
N ASP A 551 7.16 15.02 -10.03
CA ASP A 551 8.06 14.27 -10.91
C ASP A 551 9.51 14.81 -10.92
N SER A 552 9.77 15.88 -10.15
CA SER A 552 11.06 16.60 -10.03
C SER A 552 11.36 17.61 -11.15
N ILE A 553 10.41 17.92 -12.02
CA ILE A 553 10.42 19.10 -12.89
C ILE A 553 9.47 20.15 -12.30
N SER A 554 9.85 21.42 -12.39
CA SER A 554 8.92 22.47 -11.91
C SER A 554 7.85 22.78 -12.95
N ASP A 555 6.63 23.11 -12.52
CA ASP A 555 5.50 23.44 -13.39
C ASP A 555 5.88 24.52 -14.42
N GLY A 556 6.63 25.53 -13.98
CA GLY A 556 7.18 26.55 -14.85
C GLY A 556 8.18 26.05 -15.89
N ASP A 557 9.05 25.10 -15.57
CA ASP A 557 10.00 24.53 -16.53
C ASP A 557 9.27 23.62 -17.54
N GLU A 558 8.30 22.84 -17.09
CA GLU A 558 7.45 22.02 -17.95
C GLU A 558 6.71 22.89 -18.97
N VAL A 559 6.04 23.95 -18.49
CA VAL A 559 5.29 24.86 -19.36
C VAL A 559 6.18 25.70 -20.27
N LEU A 560 7.30 26.23 -19.76
CA LEU A 560 8.10 27.24 -20.47
C LEU A 560 9.25 26.64 -21.29
N GLN A 561 9.75 25.47 -20.92
CA GLN A 561 10.93 24.86 -21.53
C GLN A 561 10.60 23.54 -22.24
N TYR A 562 9.97 22.59 -21.56
CA TYR A 562 9.82 21.21 -22.07
C TYR A 562 8.51 20.98 -22.84
N SER A 563 7.52 21.86 -22.65
CA SER A 563 6.17 21.73 -23.21
C SER A 563 5.43 20.45 -22.78
N THR A 564 5.79 19.92 -21.62
CA THR A 564 5.14 18.80 -20.92
C THR A 564 3.93 19.28 -20.11
N ASN A 565 3.19 18.34 -19.51
CA ASN A 565 1.99 18.60 -18.75
C ASN A 565 2.30 18.62 -17.24
N PRO A 566 2.22 19.80 -16.57
CA PRO A 566 2.63 19.98 -15.16
C PRO A 566 1.70 19.35 -14.11
N LEU A 567 0.86 18.42 -14.53
CA LEU A 567 -0.06 17.65 -13.70
C LEU A 567 0.09 16.15 -13.97
N SER A 568 1.12 15.74 -14.71
CA SER A 568 1.37 14.39 -15.17
C SER A 568 2.86 14.16 -15.36
N GLY A 569 3.49 13.48 -14.39
CA GLY A 569 4.93 13.16 -14.46
C GLY A 569 5.34 12.17 -15.57
N ASP A 570 4.41 11.80 -16.44
CA ASP A 570 4.56 11.08 -17.70
C ASP A 570 3.52 11.71 -18.65
N SER A 571 3.96 12.59 -19.53
CA SER A 571 3.11 13.46 -20.32
C SER A 571 2.44 12.75 -21.49
N ASP A 572 3.06 11.70 -22.04
CA ASP A 572 2.55 10.95 -23.18
C ASP A 572 2.05 9.55 -22.87
N ASN A 573 2.21 9.12 -21.61
CA ASN A 573 1.68 7.90 -21.00
C ASN A 573 2.28 6.62 -21.60
N ASP A 574 3.57 6.62 -21.89
CA ASP A 574 4.28 5.45 -22.39
C ASP A 574 4.99 4.62 -21.30
N GLY A 575 4.99 5.13 -20.06
CA GLY A 575 5.59 4.51 -18.89
C GLY A 575 6.99 5.02 -18.55
N MET A 576 7.57 5.94 -19.35
CA MET A 576 8.76 6.70 -19.00
C MET A 576 8.38 8.05 -18.37
N PRO A 577 8.95 8.44 -17.22
CA PRO A 577 8.69 9.75 -16.65
C PRO A 577 9.35 10.88 -17.45
N ASP A 578 8.69 12.04 -17.54
CA ASP A 578 9.22 13.22 -18.25
C ASP A 578 10.63 13.59 -17.76
N SER A 579 10.83 13.50 -16.43
CA SER A 579 12.10 13.79 -15.78
C SER A 579 13.24 12.84 -16.20
N TYR A 580 12.92 11.60 -16.59
CA TYR A 580 13.89 10.65 -17.14
C TYR A 580 14.22 10.99 -18.58
N GLU A 581 13.21 11.20 -19.41
CA GLU A 581 13.38 11.44 -20.85
C GLU A 581 14.16 12.72 -21.11
N ILE A 582 13.94 13.77 -20.31
CA ILE A 582 14.70 15.03 -20.40
C ILE A 582 16.20 14.86 -20.12
N LEU A 583 16.63 13.78 -19.46
CA LEU A 583 18.05 13.51 -19.23
C LEU A 583 18.77 13.09 -20.52
N TYR A 584 18.05 12.57 -21.50
CA TYR A 584 18.58 11.98 -22.73
C TYR A 584 18.12 12.80 -23.94
N ASP A 585 19.05 13.20 -24.80
CA ASP A 585 18.73 14.04 -25.99
C ASP A 585 17.95 13.25 -27.06
N SER A 586 17.91 11.92 -26.92
CA SER A 586 17.28 10.96 -27.83
C SER A 586 15.83 10.63 -27.47
N LEU A 587 15.38 10.95 -26.26
CA LEU A 587 14.01 10.74 -25.79
C LEU A 587 13.23 12.06 -25.85
N ASP A 588 11.93 11.99 -26.10
CA ASP A 588 11.01 13.12 -26.16
C ASP A 588 9.81 12.84 -25.25
N PRO A 589 9.62 13.58 -24.14
CA PRO A 589 8.53 13.37 -23.17
C PRO A 589 7.13 13.69 -23.70
N ASN A 590 6.98 13.75 -25.02
CA ASN A 590 5.72 13.96 -25.71
C ASN A 590 5.57 13.02 -26.93
N ASP A 591 6.44 12.02 -27.09
CA ASP A 591 6.43 11.03 -28.17
C ASP A 591 6.51 9.57 -27.69
N SER A 592 5.40 9.08 -27.12
CA SER A 592 5.17 7.69 -26.65
C SER A 592 5.64 6.51 -27.52
N ASP A 593 5.98 6.74 -28.79
CA ASP A 593 6.54 5.69 -29.65
C ASP A 593 8.02 5.40 -29.30
N ASP A 594 8.73 6.33 -28.65
CA ASP A 594 10.17 6.23 -28.38
C ASP A 594 10.53 5.31 -27.21
N ALA A 595 9.66 5.08 -26.22
CA ALA A 595 9.84 4.04 -25.19
C ALA A 595 10.18 2.66 -25.77
N LEU A 596 9.56 2.32 -26.89
CA LEU A 596 9.73 1.02 -27.55
C LEU A 596 10.81 1.03 -28.65
N GLU A 597 11.47 2.17 -28.88
CA GLU A 597 12.63 2.24 -29.74
C GLU A 597 13.89 1.71 -29.03
N ASP A 598 14.84 1.25 -29.83
CA ASP A 598 16.16 0.78 -29.38
C ASP A 598 17.16 1.86 -29.81
N GLY A 599 17.42 2.79 -28.87
CA GLY A 599 18.13 4.05 -29.12
C GLY A 599 19.57 3.84 -29.58
N ASP A 600 20.25 2.84 -29.03
CA ASP A 600 21.68 2.60 -29.21
C ASP A 600 22.02 1.32 -30.00
N ASN A 601 21.01 0.53 -30.36
CA ASN A 601 21.04 -0.67 -31.21
C ASN A 601 21.72 -1.89 -30.56
N ASP A 602 21.50 -2.11 -29.28
CA ASP A 602 22.00 -3.27 -28.53
C ASP A 602 20.96 -4.39 -28.33
N ASN A 603 19.74 -4.18 -28.87
CA ASN A 603 18.54 -5.03 -28.74
C ASN A 603 17.80 -4.95 -27.40
N LEU A 604 18.06 -3.93 -26.58
CA LEU A 604 17.24 -3.48 -25.48
C LEU A 604 16.46 -2.23 -25.92
N ASN A 605 15.22 -2.06 -25.44
CA ASN A 605 14.44 -0.86 -25.77
C ASN A 605 14.55 0.16 -24.62
N ASN A 606 14.25 1.43 -24.90
CA ASN A 606 14.49 2.53 -23.96
C ASN A 606 13.75 2.34 -22.62
N ILE A 607 12.52 1.81 -22.63
CA ILE A 607 11.77 1.55 -21.39
C ILE A 607 12.38 0.39 -20.56
N ASP A 608 12.89 -0.65 -21.23
CA ASP A 608 13.61 -1.74 -20.58
C ASP A 608 14.95 -1.23 -20.01
N GLU A 609 15.64 -0.33 -20.73
CA GLU A 609 16.88 0.27 -20.25
C GLU A 609 16.68 1.10 -18.99
N MET A 610 15.60 1.89 -18.94
CA MET A 610 15.19 2.58 -17.72
C MET A 610 14.96 1.59 -16.56
N ALA A 611 14.26 0.49 -16.81
CA ALA A 611 13.95 -0.52 -15.79
C ALA A 611 15.21 -1.24 -15.26
N TRP A 612 16.19 -1.49 -16.12
CA TRP A 612 17.46 -2.13 -15.76
C TRP A 612 18.55 -1.14 -15.31
N GLY A 613 18.28 0.17 -15.39
CA GLY A 613 19.21 1.23 -15.02
C GLY A 613 20.41 1.33 -15.95
N THR A 614 20.28 0.88 -17.19
CA THR A 614 21.26 1.03 -18.27
C THR A 614 21.03 2.35 -19.01
N ASN A 615 21.88 2.68 -19.97
CA ASN A 615 21.89 3.98 -20.63
C ASN A 615 21.37 3.89 -22.08
N PRO A 616 20.19 4.47 -22.41
CA PRO A 616 19.57 4.39 -23.74
C PRO A 616 20.33 5.01 -24.91
N GLU A 617 21.46 5.66 -24.63
CA GLU A 617 22.36 6.21 -25.64
C GLU A 617 23.71 5.46 -25.72
N ASN A 618 23.89 4.38 -24.96
CA ASN A 618 25.17 3.69 -24.82
C ASN A 618 25.02 2.17 -24.61
N PRO A 619 25.37 1.36 -25.64
CA PRO A 619 25.01 -0.05 -25.72
C PRO A 619 25.83 -0.99 -24.81
N ASP A 620 26.62 -0.42 -23.89
CA ASP A 620 27.58 -1.07 -22.98
C ASP A 620 27.79 -0.09 -21.81
N SER A 621 26.86 -0.12 -20.86
CA SER A 621 26.70 0.90 -19.80
C SER A 621 27.88 0.98 -18.85
N ASP A 622 28.51 -0.16 -18.52
CA ASP A 622 29.68 -0.21 -17.65
C ASP A 622 31.03 -0.16 -18.37
N GLY A 623 31.02 -0.31 -19.69
CA GLY A 623 32.18 -0.17 -20.57
C GLY A 623 33.17 -1.33 -20.48
N ASP A 624 32.71 -2.54 -20.18
CA ASP A 624 33.55 -3.72 -20.06
C ASP A 624 33.68 -4.56 -21.34
N GLY A 625 32.82 -4.27 -22.32
CA GLY A 625 32.83 -4.84 -23.66
C GLY A 625 31.72 -5.86 -23.93
N LEU A 626 30.86 -6.15 -22.96
CA LEU A 626 29.57 -6.83 -23.18
C LEU A 626 28.48 -5.77 -23.47
N LEU A 627 27.45 -6.15 -24.24
CA LEU A 627 26.34 -5.25 -24.54
C LEU A 627 25.21 -5.45 -23.53
N ASP A 628 24.58 -4.36 -23.09
CA ASP A 628 23.57 -4.42 -22.02
C ASP A 628 22.42 -5.37 -22.38
N GLY A 629 21.92 -5.28 -23.61
CA GLY A 629 20.89 -6.16 -24.16
C GLY A 629 21.31 -7.64 -24.22
N ASP A 630 22.57 -7.96 -24.54
CA ASP A 630 23.05 -9.36 -24.54
C ASP A 630 23.16 -9.89 -23.10
N GLU A 631 23.66 -9.07 -22.17
CA GLU A 631 23.78 -9.43 -20.77
C GLU A 631 22.42 -9.70 -20.12
N ILE A 632 21.43 -8.85 -20.37
CA ILE A 632 20.08 -9.01 -19.82
C ILE A 632 19.31 -10.13 -20.52
N MET A 633 19.22 -10.08 -21.86
CA MET A 633 18.24 -10.89 -22.60
C MET A 633 18.76 -12.28 -22.96
N LYS A 634 20.07 -12.50 -22.92
CA LYS A 634 20.68 -13.76 -23.38
C LYS A 634 21.49 -14.47 -22.30
N TYR A 635 22.31 -13.75 -21.55
CA TYR A 635 23.26 -14.37 -20.61
C TYR A 635 22.86 -14.23 -19.14
N PHE A 636 21.90 -13.35 -18.83
CA PHE A 636 21.43 -13.05 -17.47
C PHE A 636 22.56 -12.61 -16.52
N THR A 637 23.51 -11.82 -17.04
CA THR A 637 24.58 -11.14 -16.28
C THR A 637 24.18 -9.70 -15.94
N ASN A 638 25.05 -8.95 -15.26
CA ASN A 638 24.71 -7.61 -14.77
C ASN A 638 25.34 -6.52 -15.65
N PRO A 639 24.55 -5.76 -16.43
CA PRO A 639 25.04 -4.77 -17.40
C PRO A 639 25.66 -3.50 -16.77
N ASN A 640 25.65 -3.41 -15.45
CA ASN A 640 26.14 -2.27 -14.68
C ASN A 640 27.39 -2.61 -13.84
N LEU A 641 28.00 -3.77 -14.08
CA LEU A 641 29.18 -4.26 -13.36
C LEU A 641 30.28 -4.69 -14.31
N GLN A 642 31.37 -3.90 -14.35
CA GLN A 642 32.57 -4.24 -15.12
C GLN A 642 33.22 -5.56 -14.65
N ASP A 643 32.77 -6.67 -15.24
CA ASP A 643 33.03 -8.04 -14.84
C ASP A 643 33.27 -9.00 -16.02
N ALA A 644 33.28 -8.49 -17.25
CA ALA A 644 33.66 -9.19 -18.48
C ALA A 644 34.95 -10.04 -18.38
N ASP A 645 35.92 -9.64 -17.54
CA ASP A 645 37.20 -10.36 -17.34
C ASP A 645 37.17 -11.40 -16.20
N VAL A 646 36.02 -11.56 -15.54
CA VAL A 646 35.74 -12.59 -14.55
C VAL A 646 35.37 -13.91 -15.26
N ASP A 647 35.64 -15.00 -14.58
CA ASP A 647 35.28 -16.37 -14.95
C ASP A 647 34.24 -16.83 -13.92
N TYR A 648 32.96 -16.71 -14.28
CA TYR A 648 31.85 -16.87 -13.34
C TYR A 648 31.62 -18.33 -12.94
N ASP A 649 31.68 -19.24 -13.90
CA ASP A 649 31.45 -20.67 -13.68
C ASP A 649 32.72 -21.47 -13.37
N GLN A 650 33.90 -20.84 -13.48
CA GLN A 650 35.23 -21.38 -13.18
C GLN A 650 35.67 -22.51 -14.13
N ASP A 651 35.22 -22.47 -15.38
CA ASP A 651 35.61 -23.42 -16.43
C ASP A 651 36.96 -23.07 -17.11
N GLY A 652 37.45 -21.84 -16.89
CA GLY A 652 38.70 -21.32 -17.41
C GLY A 652 38.58 -20.38 -18.61
N LEU A 653 37.38 -19.96 -18.99
CA LEU A 653 37.07 -18.87 -19.92
C LEU A 653 36.60 -17.64 -19.13
N THR A 654 36.80 -16.44 -19.67
CA THR A 654 36.18 -15.24 -19.08
C THR A 654 34.83 -14.97 -19.75
N ASN A 655 33.94 -14.24 -19.05
CA ASN A 655 32.61 -13.89 -19.56
C ASN A 655 32.67 -13.33 -21.00
N VAL A 656 33.59 -12.39 -21.28
CA VAL A 656 33.77 -11.84 -22.63
C VAL A 656 34.31 -12.83 -23.66
N GLU A 657 35.15 -13.79 -23.25
CA GLU A 657 35.64 -14.82 -24.17
C GLU A 657 34.50 -15.77 -24.56
N GLU A 658 33.65 -16.12 -23.61
CA GLU A 658 32.48 -16.96 -23.81
C GLU A 658 31.47 -16.30 -24.74
N VAL A 659 31.14 -15.03 -24.50
CA VAL A 659 30.19 -14.27 -25.30
C VAL A 659 30.73 -13.97 -26.71
N ASP A 660 31.89 -13.33 -26.83
CA ASP A 660 32.38 -12.82 -28.12
C ASP A 660 33.02 -13.88 -29.02
N ILE A 661 33.65 -14.89 -28.42
CA ILE A 661 34.51 -15.83 -29.16
C ILE A 661 33.80 -17.17 -29.33
N TYR A 662 33.20 -17.71 -28.26
CA TYR A 662 32.73 -19.09 -28.24
C TYR A 662 31.21 -19.24 -28.31
N ASN A 663 30.44 -18.18 -28.04
CA ASN A 663 28.98 -18.18 -27.88
C ASN A 663 28.48 -19.21 -26.85
N THR A 664 29.24 -19.42 -25.78
CA THR A 664 28.87 -20.22 -24.60
C THR A 664 28.20 -19.35 -23.54
N ASN A 665 27.63 -19.94 -22.49
CA ASN A 665 26.95 -19.22 -21.43
C ASN A 665 27.88 -19.01 -20.22
N PRO A 666 28.19 -17.75 -19.83
CA PRO A 666 29.17 -17.45 -18.78
C PRO A 666 28.78 -17.92 -17.37
N LEU A 667 27.54 -18.36 -17.18
CA LEU A 667 27.04 -18.90 -15.91
C LEU A 667 27.02 -20.43 -15.88
N LEU A 668 27.39 -21.10 -16.97
CA LEU A 668 27.28 -22.55 -17.14
C LEU A 668 28.57 -23.16 -17.66
N ALA A 669 29.31 -23.81 -16.74
CA ALA A 669 30.58 -24.45 -17.11
C ALA A 669 30.46 -25.47 -18.24
N ASP A 670 29.28 -26.03 -18.49
CA ASP A 670 28.96 -26.99 -19.57
C ASP A 670 27.70 -26.49 -20.28
N SER A 671 27.88 -25.75 -21.38
CA SER A 671 26.80 -25.05 -22.09
C SER A 671 25.85 -25.98 -22.83
N ASP A 672 26.32 -27.13 -23.29
CA ASP A 672 25.54 -28.07 -24.09
C ASP A 672 25.01 -29.29 -23.30
N GLY A 673 25.51 -29.46 -22.08
CA GLY A 673 25.04 -30.43 -21.09
C GLY A 673 25.52 -31.85 -21.33
N ASP A 674 26.62 -32.05 -22.07
CA ASP A 674 27.17 -33.37 -22.38
C ASP A 674 28.13 -33.94 -21.31
N GLY A 675 28.49 -33.10 -20.34
CA GLY A 675 29.30 -33.43 -19.16
C GLY A 675 30.78 -33.05 -19.28
N TYR A 676 31.16 -32.21 -20.24
CA TYR A 676 32.49 -31.62 -20.37
C TYR A 676 32.43 -30.10 -20.29
N ASP A 677 33.31 -29.51 -19.47
CA ASP A 677 33.30 -28.05 -19.34
C ASP A 677 33.76 -27.34 -20.64
N ASP A 678 33.16 -26.21 -21.02
CA ASP A 678 33.37 -25.54 -22.32
C ASP A 678 34.86 -25.20 -22.56
N GLY A 679 35.55 -24.70 -21.53
CA GLY A 679 36.99 -24.43 -21.54
C GLY A 679 37.85 -25.66 -21.82
N ILE A 680 37.42 -26.86 -21.38
CA ILE A 680 38.09 -28.14 -21.69
C ILE A 680 37.89 -28.50 -23.16
N GLU A 681 36.67 -28.33 -23.65
CA GLU A 681 36.28 -28.65 -25.01
C GLU A 681 37.06 -27.82 -26.04
N ILE A 682 37.10 -26.51 -25.83
CA ILE A 682 37.90 -25.58 -26.63
C ILE A 682 39.38 -25.97 -26.61
N THR A 683 39.91 -26.34 -25.44
CA THR A 683 41.32 -26.72 -25.27
C THR A 683 41.67 -28.02 -26.02
N GLU A 684 40.79 -29.02 -26.03
CA GLU A 684 41.00 -30.29 -26.74
C GLU A 684 40.45 -30.29 -28.18
N GLY A 685 39.79 -29.21 -28.61
CA GLY A 685 39.34 -28.95 -29.98
C GLY A 685 38.02 -29.65 -30.34
N SER A 686 37.14 -29.87 -29.36
CA SER A 686 35.73 -30.21 -29.56
C SER A 686 34.87 -28.94 -29.62
N ASP A 687 33.54 -29.09 -29.74
CA ASP A 687 32.61 -27.97 -30.01
C ASP A 687 31.68 -27.83 -28.81
N PRO A 688 31.80 -26.77 -27.98
CA PRO A 688 31.11 -26.63 -26.70
C PRO A 688 29.59 -26.34 -26.81
N LEU A 689 29.05 -26.38 -28.04
CA LEU A 689 27.64 -26.15 -28.33
C LEU A 689 27.00 -27.35 -29.06
N ASP A 690 27.72 -28.46 -29.20
CA ASP A 690 27.23 -29.70 -29.84
C ASP A 690 27.42 -30.89 -28.89
N PRO A 691 26.35 -31.38 -28.23
CA PRO A 691 26.42 -32.47 -27.25
C PRO A 691 26.90 -33.82 -27.81
N SER A 692 27.17 -33.89 -29.11
CA SER A 692 27.73 -35.05 -29.81
C SER A 692 29.22 -34.91 -30.14
N SER A 693 29.81 -33.75 -29.89
CA SER A 693 31.20 -33.38 -30.14
C SER A 693 31.98 -33.38 -28.82
N VAL A 694 32.38 -34.56 -28.34
CA VAL A 694 33.14 -34.68 -27.07
C VAL A 694 34.66 -34.69 -27.27
N PRO A 695 35.47 -34.28 -26.26
CA PRO A 695 36.92 -34.43 -26.26
C PRO A 695 37.36 -35.89 -26.46
N SER A 696 38.34 -36.12 -27.35
CA SER A 696 38.83 -37.48 -27.60
C SER A 696 39.53 -38.04 -26.34
N GLU A 697 39.05 -39.18 -25.81
CA GLU A 697 39.53 -39.77 -24.55
C GLU A 697 41.07 -39.76 -24.41
N ARG A 698 41.62 -38.76 -23.72
CA ARG A 698 42.96 -38.86 -23.15
C ARG A 698 42.85 -39.64 -21.86
N THR A 699 43.28 -40.91 -21.94
CA THR A 699 43.63 -41.78 -20.81
C THR A 699 43.88 -41.01 -19.51
N SER A 700 43.00 -41.24 -18.55
CA SER A 700 42.95 -40.63 -17.23
C SER A 700 44.32 -40.65 -16.54
N TYR A 701 44.95 -39.49 -16.38
CA TYR A 701 45.86 -39.30 -15.25
C TYR A 701 45.00 -38.90 -14.06
N ILE A 702 44.66 -39.89 -13.24
CA ILE A 702 44.18 -39.65 -11.88
C ILE A 702 45.28 -38.88 -11.15
N THR A 703 45.18 -37.56 -11.10
CA THR A 703 45.86 -36.74 -10.10
C THR A 703 45.10 -36.89 -8.79
N PHE A 704 45.44 -37.95 -8.06
CA PHE A 704 45.32 -37.96 -6.59
C PHE A 704 46.23 -36.84 -6.06
N ALA A 705 45.77 -35.59 -6.10
CA ALA A 705 46.54 -34.42 -5.73
C ALA A 705 45.74 -33.47 -4.83
N SER A 706 45.03 -33.98 -3.84
CA SER A 706 44.57 -33.13 -2.72
C SER A 706 44.31 -33.88 -1.41
N PHE A 707 44.95 -35.04 -1.17
CA PHE A 707 45.02 -35.61 0.17
C PHE A 707 46.46 -36.01 0.53
N ILE A 708 47.01 -35.27 1.51
CA ILE A 708 48.22 -35.52 2.33
C ILE A 708 49.54 -34.99 1.72
N PRO A 709 50.10 -33.91 2.32
CA PRO A 709 50.83 -34.13 3.56
C PRO A 709 50.60 -33.09 4.68
N GLN A 710 49.44 -33.17 5.35
CA GLN A 710 49.37 -32.81 6.78
C GLN A 710 50.14 -33.83 7.68
N ILE A 711 50.61 -34.96 7.14
CA ILE A 711 51.42 -35.95 7.87
C ILE A 711 52.91 -35.56 7.96
N LEU A 712 53.42 -34.61 7.17
CA LEU A 712 54.83 -34.17 7.27
C LEU A 712 55.08 -33.09 8.34
N VAL A 713 54.05 -32.36 8.78
CA VAL A 713 54.19 -31.31 9.80
C VAL A 713 54.25 -31.90 11.22
N LEU A 714 53.59 -33.02 11.50
CA LEU A 714 53.70 -33.74 12.79
C LEU A 714 55.02 -34.52 12.95
N GLY A 715 55.63 -35.00 11.85
CA GLY A 715 56.92 -35.70 11.88
C GLY A 715 58.12 -34.80 12.21
N ILE A 716 58.07 -33.53 11.82
CA ILE A 716 59.17 -32.56 12.03
C ILE A 716 59.16 -32.01 13.47
N ILE A 717 57.98 -31.93 14.12
CA ILE A 717 57.86 -31.50 15.52
C ILE A 717 58.38 -32.59 16.49
N VAL A 718 58.15 -33.88 16.19
CA VAL A 718 58.64 -35.00 17.03
C VAL A 718 60.17 -35.19 16.91
N LEU A 719 60.78 -34.90 15.75
CA LEU A 719 62.23 -35.00 15.58
C LEU A 719 63.02 -33.82 16.18
N LYS A 720 62.42 -32.64 16.34
CA LYS A 720 63.06 -31.50 17.02
C LYS A 720 63.08 -31.63 18.55
N LEU A 721 62.15 -32.37 19.16
CA LEU A 721 62.15 -32.58 20.62
C LEU A 721 63.08 -33.72 21.11
N LYS A 722 63.49 -34.65 20.23
CA LYS A 722 64.43 -35.72 20.60
C LYS A 722 65.91 -35.31 20.57
N LYS A 723 66.25 -34.13 20.03
CA LYS A 723 67.64 -33.62 19.94
C LYS A 723 68.02 -32.62 21.04
N ARG A 724 67.18 -32.42 22.07
CA ARG A 724 67.47 -31.63 23.28
C ARG A 724 67.80 -32.47 24.53
N ARG A 725 67.94 -33.79 24.41
CA ARG A 725 68.57 -34.65 25.42
C ARG A 725 69.79 -35.35 24.82
N ARG A 726 70.87 -34.61 24.63
CA ARG A 726 72.26 -35.07 24.73
C ARG A 726 73.15 -33.89 25.09
#